data_AF-A0A401RZZ7-F1
#
_entry.id   AF-A0A401RZZ7-F1
#
_cell.length_a   1.000
_cell.length_b   1.000
_cell.length_c   1.000
_cell.angle_alpha   90.00
_cell.angle_beta   90.00
_cell.angle_gamma   90.00
#
_symmetry.space_group_name_H-M   'P 1'
#
loop_
_entity.id
_entity.type
_entity.pdbx_description
1 polymer ?
#
loop_
_entity_poly.entity_id
_entity_poly.type
_entity_poly.pdbx_seq_one_letter_code
_entity_poly.pdbx_strand_id
1 'polypeptide(L)'
;MVCGCHGDVYSSCWTVCGCDWDSVPEQEQEQPLTMKRSQKQQLPTVRVAMERLQELEKRLKSEKFCFNRETIRNFTQITKGVSQLEEIRRNILEVLEVETIEASNLRHKLNNLPNELMQQMTAAIRAARESKATHLKELQAKIETLTQQIESLEKEYNRLEKENASLCTVRQKAGVQHADVVGLLNTVMNKRTSDQIALNETYDNIRDVQQKIIIVRKDISNLKRDIDEKQRKFEAEREILTAKLTDAQLLIENQNTANVEKKRNLDELNVQLQKLHNNLTSQEMKNEQLKTQIKHLKKQEDNIQTKYNEDVELAEQLIAQKQNITRELTNLTENIRKEVEILHTRILQTKKSASDAQLLNEGLVHTSDSRHEALKKAKEYELEIKVNFQNMSQRLDAVKDMLAVNEEHLSQIRKQNQELEEKIMSLQEKHKDTMEFLNGEFQKYMHKFDKEEQLREALRHKREQILKDIMHIKATTEDYLTHLSMRMKTLKKKREELLPEIKRLQQEINKHAEMIVALKRQLSEEKAAYSSKEEHLLAEIKQLQNEIEILNGTIKEMKEQLQEKISTQQMLESMLADETAACDELHKECEAQKNEKYELDSTIAQLKTETEKLLSSKPQLKSLLAAMRNSLYNQVKNTAEQLKFMEADIYETNRRLEHLEIENCKLKLCNFQLVRVTASLKEGREKQIAAKNQQDIELQIIYDNLLNSWSLDSRVQKESEECEQCVLDTIKELMQKIYSRIRTVGYVSDQLKQRKGKMHDETNHITSMTTLYRMTKKLKFTFYEIHCSYVRRIQFIEIKFLICILILFCQSM
;
A
#
# COMPACT_ATOMS: atom_id res chain seq x y z
N MET A 1 -7.54 57.94 -34.87
CA MET A 1 -6.75 58.14 -36.11
C MET A 1 -7.74 58.25 -37.27
N VAL A 2 -7.64 59.34 -38.06
CA VAL A 2 -8.28 59.58 -39.37
C VAL A 2 -9.81 59.77 -39.32
N CYS A 3 -10.42 60.97 -39.40
CA CYS A 3 -10.48 62.07 -40.39
C CYS A 3 -11.80 62.08 -41.18
N GLY A 4 -12.46 63.25 -41.16
CA GLY A 4 -13.27 63.80 -42.26
C GLY A 4 -14.79 63.57 -42.19
N CYS A 5 -15.68 64.45 -42.64
CA CYS A 5 -15.69 65.88 -42.99
C CYS A 5 -17.04 66.13 -43.71
N HIS A 6 -17.67 67.30 -43.49
CA HIS A 6 -18.65 67.99 -44.37
C HIS A 6 -20.08 67.37 -44.47
N GLY A 7 -21.17 68.13 -44.55
CA GLY A 7 -21.32 69.58 -44.71
C GLY A 7 -22.76 70.07 -44.44
N ASP A 8 -22.84 71.25 -43.83
CA ASP A 8 -23.49 72.49 -44.28
C ASP A 8 -24.86 72.52 -45.01
N VAL A 9 -25.76 73.30 -44.37
CA VAL A 9 -26.52 74.46 -44.91
C VAL A 9 -27.65 74.21 -45.93
N TYR A 10 -28.90 74.47 -45.51
CA TYR A 10 -29.82 75.52 -46.01
C TYR A 10 -31.25 75.21 -45.51
N SER A 11 -31.74 75.97 -44.53
CA SER A 11 -33.19 76.15 -44.30
C SER A 11 -33.45 77.65 -44.15
N SER A 12 -33.39 78.32 -45.30
CA SER A 12 -33.91 79.66 -45.46
C SER A 12 -35.43 79.56 -45.62
N CYS A 13 -36.14 80.30 -44.77
CA CYS A 13 -37.15 81.31 -45.13
C CYS A 13 -37.90 81.08 -46.46
N TRP A 14 -39.23 81.20 -46.44
CA TRP A 14 -40.06 81.98 -47.37
C TRP A 14 -41.52 81.77 -46.94
N THR A 15 -41.96 82.59 -45.97
CA THR A 15 -43.37 82.85 -45.71
C THR A 15 -43.68 84.15 -46.43
N VAL A 16 -44.17 84.09 -47.68
CA VAL A 16 -44.59 85.29 -48.42
C VAL A 16 -45.78 84.97 -49.33
N CYS A 17 -46.84 85.76 -49.12
CA CYS A 17 -47.92 86.13 -50.04
C CYS A 17 -48.84 85.05 -50.60
N GLY A 18 -49.92 84.77 -49.85
CA GLY A 18 -51.23 84.63 -50.49
C GLY A 18 -51.72 86.02 -50.88
N CYS A 19 -51.59 86.36 -52.16
CA CYS A 19 -52.25 87.52 -52.74
C CYS A 19 -53.60 87.07 -53.32
N ASP A 20 -54.67 87.45 -52.62
CA ASP A 20 -55.98 87.69 -53.20
C ASP A 20 -55.86 88.72 -54.32
N TRP A 21 -56.02 88.31 -55.57
CA TRP A 21 -56.43 89.18 -56.69
C TRP A 21 -57.13 88.30 -57.72
N ASP A 22 -58.46 88.41 -57.81
CA ASP A 22 -59.20 88.35 -59.07
C ASP A 22 -60.70 88.56 -58.79
N SER A 23 -61.08 89.83 -58.67
CA SER A 23 -62.43 90.32 -58.96
C SER A 23 -62.32 91.81 -59.26
N VAL A 24 -61.92 92.13 -60.49
CA VAL A 24 -62.18 93.44 -61.11
C VAL A 24 -62.99 93.18 -62.38
N PRO A 25 -64.19 93.76 -62.50
CA PRO A 25 -64.90 93.86 -63.76
C PRO A 25 -64.50 95.17 -64.42
N GLU A 26 -63.89 95.11 -65.61
CA GLU A 26 -63.71 96.30 -66.42
C GLU A 26 -63.90 95.96 -67.90
N GLN A 27 -64.40 96.98 -68.60
CA GLN A 27 -64.58 97.14 -70.05
C GLN A 27 -65.98 96.81 -70.57
N GLU A 28 -66.74 97.84 -70.95
CA GLU A 28 -66.68 98.53 -72.27
C GLU A 28 -67.12 97.52 -73.35
N GLN A 29 -68.09 97.76 -74.21
CA GLN A 29 -68.38 98.98 -74.96
C GLN A 29 -69.64 98.73 -75.81
N GLU A 30 -70.18 99.83 -76.34
CA GLU A 30 -70.83 99.91 -77.66
C GLU A 30 -72.21 99.27 -77.89
N GLN A 31 -73.22 100.13 -77.77
CA GLN A 31 -74.42 100.09 -78.60
C GLN A 31 -74.08 100.59 -80.02
N PRO A 32 -74.48 99.90 -81.11
CA PRO A 32 -74.51 100.49 -82.44
C PRO A 32 -75.93 100.88 -82.87
N LEU A 33 -76.01 102.13 -83.29
CA LEU A 33 -77.05 102.79 -84.08
C LEU A 33 -77.53 101.93 -85.27
N THR A 34 -78.84 101.68 -85.36
CA THR A 34 -79.49 101.21 -86.59
C THR A 34 -79.83 102.38 -87.50
N MET A 35 -79.11 102.49 -88.63
CA MET A 35 -79.36 103.47 -89.68
C MET A 35 -80.13 102.84 -90.86
N LYS A 36 -81.37 103.30 -91.03
CA LYS A 36 -82.13 103.59 -92.27
C LYS A 36 -82.20 102.60 -93.47
N ARG A 37 -83.45 102.57 -93.99
CA ARG A 37 -83.86 102.60 -95.42
C ARG A 37 -83.74 101.28 -96.21
N SER A 38 -84.64 100.90 -97.10
CA SER A 38 -85.84 101.53 -97.70
C SER A 38 -86.72 100.42 -98.28
N GLN A 39 -87.99 100.35 -97.89
CA GLN A 39 -89.02 99.66 -98.68
C GLN A 39 -89.23 100.41 -100.00
N LYS A 40 -88.91 99.78 -101.13
CA LYS A 40 -89.38 100.23 -102.45
C LYS A 40 -90.70 99.54 -102.77
N GLN A 41 -91.77 100.28 -102.56
CA GLN A 41 -93.07 100.05 -103.18
C GLN A 41 -92.90 99.92 -104.70
N GLN A 42 -93.51 98.88 -105.28
CA GLN A 42 -93.62 98.68 -106.72
C GLN A 42 -94.45 99.82 -107.35
N LEU A 43 -93.94 100.46 -108.41
CA LEU A 43 -94.71 101.42 -109.22
C LEU A 43 -95.82 100.68 -109.99
N PRO A 44 -97.12 101.00 -109.79
CA PRO A 44 -98.24 100.47 -110.59
C PRO A 44 -98.23 101.00 -112.04
N THR A 45 -97.38 101.98 -112.34
CA THR A 45 -97.40 102.76 -113.59
C THR A 45 -97.07 101.94 -114.83
N VAL A 46 -96.21 100.91 -114.72
CA VAL A 46 -95.80 100.07 -115.87
C VAL A 46 -96.89 99.08 -116.25
N ARG A 47 -97.61 98.50 -115.28
CA ARG A 47 -98.75 97.60 -115.55
C ARG A 47 -99.88 98.33 -116.25
N VAL A 48 -100.20 99.54 -115.77
CA VAL A 48 -101.20 100.42 -116.39
C VAL A 48 -100.76 100.89 -117.78
N ALA A 49 -99.47 101.16 -118.00
CA ALA A 49 -98.94 101.50 -119.32
C ALA A 49 -98.99 100.32 -120.30
N MET A 50 -98.74 99.09 -119.84
CA MET A 50 -98.86 97.87 -120.64
C MET A 50 -100.31 97.58 -121.05
N GLU A 51 -101.26 97.71 -120.12
CA GLU A 51 -102.69 97.55 -120.43
C GLU A 51 -103.15 98.60 -121.46
N ARG A 52 -102.69 99.86 -121.33
CA ARG A 52 -102.97 100.91 -122.32
C ARG A 52 -102.33 100.64 -123.69
N LEU A 53 -101.11 100.09 -123.75
CA LEU A 53 -100.45 99.72 -125.00
C LEU A 53 -101.15 98.54 -125.70
N GLN A 54 -101.63 97.55 -124.94
CA GLN A 54 -102.43 96.44 -125.47
C GLN A 54 -103.83 96.87 -125.95
N GLU A 55 -104.47 97.80 -125.21
CA GLU A 55 -105.73 98.44 -125.59
C GLU A 55 -105.58 99.23 -126.91
N LEU A 56 -104.49 100.00 -127.04
CA LEU A 56 -104.12 100.71 -128.29
C LEU A 56 -103.87 99.75 -129.45
N GLU A 57 -103.15 98.64 -129.23
CA GLU A 57 -102.93 97.62 -130.24
C GLU A 57 -104.24 96.98 -130.73
N LYS A 58 -105.19 96.72 -129.82
CA LYS A 58 -106.53 96.21 -130.17
C LYS A 58 -107.32 97.23 -130.97
N ARG A 59 -107.35 98.51 -130.55
CA ARG A 59 -108.06 99.59 -131.26
C ARG A 59 -107.52 99.83 -132.66
N LEU A 60 -106.20 99.72 -132.86
CA LEU A 60 -105.55 99.85 -134.17
C LEU A 60 -105.90 98.71 -135.15
N LYS A 61 -106.44 97.58 -134.68
CA LYS A 61 -106.84 96.45 -135.53
C LYS A 61 -108.31 96.48 -135.96
N SER A 62 -109.17 97.33 -135.39
CA SER A 62 -110.64 97.17 -135.48
C SER A 62 -111.46 98.33 -136.12
N GLU A 63 -110.89 99.49 -136.46
CA GLU A 63 -111.67 100.60 -137.07
C GLU A 63 -111.00 101.25 -138.31
N LYS A 64 -111.85 101.73 -139.23
CA LYS A 64 -111.59 102.26 -140.59
C LYS A 64 -110.60 103.44 -140.66
N PHE A 65 -109.32 103.22 -140.38
CA PHE A 65 -108.26 104.17 -140.69
C PHE A 65 -107.16 103.50 -141.53
N CYS A 66 -106.82 104.11 -142.66
CA CYS A 66 -105.77 103.67 -143.58
C CYS A 66 -104.38 103.90 -142.98
N PHE A 67 -103.93 103.03 -142.07
CA PHE A 67 -102.54 103.00 -141.61
C PHE A 67 -101.76 101.89 -142.30
N ASN A 68 -100.50 102.18 -142.65
CA ASN A 68 -99.59 101.25 -143.32
C ASN A 68 -99.31 100.03 -142.41
N ARG A 69 -99.30 98.82 -142.99
CA ARG A 69 -99.21 97.52 -142.28
C ARG A 69 -97.95 97.39 -141.41
N GLU A 70 -96.92 98.15 -141.76
CA GLU A 70 -95.62 98.21 -141.09
C GLU A 70 -95.69 98.87 -139.71
N THR A 71 -96.55 99.88 -139.53
CA THR A 71 -96.72 100.59 -138.25
C THR A 71 -97.37 99.69 -137.20
N ILE A 72 -98.32 98.85 -137.59
CA ILE A 72 -98.96 97.86 -136.70
C ILE A 72 -97.95 96.79 -136.27
N ARG A 73 -97.10 96.31 -137.19
CA ARG A 73 -96.04 95.33 -136.87
C ARG A 73 -95.04 95.89 -135.87
N ASN A 74 -94.64 97.16 -136.05
CA ASN A 74 -93.70 97.83 -135.15
C ASN A 74 -94.29 97.99 -133.74
N PHE A 75 -95.57 98.33 -133.62
CA PHE A 75 -96.24 98.41 -132.32
C PHE A 75 -96.32 97.06 -131.61
N THR A 76 -96.69 95.97 -132.31
CA THR A 76 -96.71 94.63 -131.72
C THR A 76 -95.31 94.19 -131.25
N GLN A 77 -94.25 94.54 -131.99
CA GLN A 77 -92.87 94.29 -131.56
C GLN A 77 -92.48 95.10 -130.31
N ILE A 78 -92.90 96.36 -130.21
CA ILE A 78 -92.66 97.20 -129.03
C ILE A 78 -93.38 96.60 -127.81
N THR A 79 -94.66 96.23 -127.92
CA THR A 79 -95.42 95.61 -126.83
C THR A 79 -94.77 94.29 -126.35
N LYS A 80 -94.27 93.48 -127.28
CA LYS A 80 -93.55 92.23 -126.97
C LYS A 80 -92.20 92.49 -126.29
N GLY A 81 -91.43 93.46 -126.76
CA GLY A 81 -90.16 93.86 -126.16
C GLY A 81 -90.30 94.41 -124.74
N VAL A 82 -91.33 95.22 -124.50
CA VAL A 82 -91.63 95.74 -123.15
C VAL A 82 -92.06 94.63 -122.19
N SER A 83 -92.83 93.64 -122.66
CA SER A 83 -93.21 92.48 -121.83
C SER A 83 -91.99 91.65 -121.42
N GLN A 84 -91.04 91.41 -122.34
CA GLN A 84 -89.80 90.68 -122.05
C GLN A 84 -88.89 91.45 -121.08
N LEU A 85 -88.82 92.78 -121.22
CA LEU A 85 -88.06 93.63 -120.30
C LEU A 85 -88.61 93.58 -118.86
N GLU A 86 -89.94 93.56 -118.71
CA GLU A 86 -90.57 93.46 -117.40
C GLU A 86 -90.40 92.07 -116.75
N GLU A 87 -90.36 91.01 -117.56
CA GLU A 87 -90.06 89.65 -117.11
C GLU A 87 -88.60 89.51 -116.62
N ILE A 88 -87.64 90.03 -117.39
CA ILE A 88 -86.23 90.09 -116.99
C ILE A 88 -86.07 90.90 -115.69
N ARG A 89 -86.78 92.03 -115.56
CA ARG A 89 -86.75 92.86 -114.35
C ARG A 89 -87.20 92.08 -113.11
N ARG A 90 -88.22 91.22 -113.21
CA ARG A 90 -88.68 90.38 -112.08
C ARG A 90 -87.64 89.35 -111.70
N ASN A 91 -87.10 88.61 -112.66
CA ASN A 91 -86.10 87.58 -112.37
C ASN A 91 -84.85 88.16 -111.70
N ILE A 92 -84.40 89.34 -112.13
CA ILE A 92 -83.25 90.02 -111.49
C ILE A 92 -83.57 90.40 -110.04
N LEU A 93 -84.79 90.88 -109.76
CA LEU A 93 -85.19 91.23 -108.39
C LEU A 93 -85.26 90.00 -107.48
N GLU A 94 -85.76 88.87 -107.98
CA GLU A 94 -85.87 87.62 -107.24
C GLU A 94 -84.48 87.03 -106.92
N VAL A 95 -83.56 87.04 -107.89
CA VAL A 95 -82.15 86.64 -107.66
C VAL A 95 -81.46 87.58 -106.66
N LEU A 96 -81.67 88.89 -106.78
CA LEU A 96 -81.11 89.87 -105.83
C LEU A 96 -81.64 89.66 -104.41
N GLU A 97 -82.89 89.25 -104.25
CA GLU A 97 -83.48 88.98 -102.94
C GLU A 97 -82.84 87.74 -102.29
N VAL A 98 -82.66 86.66 -103.04
CA VAL A 98 -81.97 85.44 -102.57
C VAL A 98 -80.52 85.75 -102.17
N GLU A 99 -79.77 86.43 -103.03
CA GLU A 99 -78.38 86.84 -102.76
C GLU A 99 -78.29 87.76 -101.52
N THR A 100 -79.29 88.64 -101.32
CA THR A 100 -79.32 89.51 -100.14
C THR A 100 -79.58 88.71 -98.85
N ILE A 101 -80.43 87.68 -98.89
CA ILE A 101 -80.69 86.80 -97.75
C ILE A 101 -79.46 85.94 -97.44
N GLU A 102 -78.83 85.36 -98.46
CA GLU A 102 -77.62 84.56 -98.29
C GLU A 102 -76.45 85.40 -97.76
N ALA A 103 -76.27 86.62 -98.30
CA ALA A 103 -75.29 87.56 -97.78
C ALA A 103 -75.58 87.97 -96.33
N SER A 104 -76.85 88.09 -95.93
CA SER A 104 -77.25 88.36 -94.55
C SER A 104 -76.94 87.18 -93.61
N ASN A 105 -77.25 85.95 -94.03
CA ASN A 105 -76.90 84.73 -93.30
C ASN A 105 -75.38 84.55 -93.16
N LEU A 106 -74.62 84.86 -94.22
CA LEU A 106 -73.16 84.83 -94.16
C LEU A 106 -72.63 85.87 -93.17
N ARG A 107 -73.15 87.10 -93.18
CA ARG A 107 -72.76 88.14 -92.22
C ARG A 107 -73.10 87.76 -90.78
N HIS A 108 -74.26 87.14 -90.53
CA HIS A 108 -74.63 86.66 -89.21
C HIS A 108 -73.68 85.55 -88.72
N LYS A 109 -73.39 84.56 -89.58
CA LYS A 109 -72.39 83.52 -89.25
C LYS A 109 -71.01 84.12 -89.04
N LEU A 110 -70.59 85.07 -89.87
CA LEU A 110 -69.27 85.72 -89.76
C LEU A 110 -69.17 86.57 -88.48
N ASN A 111 -70.25 87.24 -88.07
CA ASN A 111 -70.29 88.01 -86.82
C ASN A 111 -70.33 87.12 -85.57
N ASN A 112 -70.95 85.94 -85.63
CA ASN A 112 -71.10 85.07 -84.45
C ASN A 112 -69.98 84.02 -84.30
N LEU A 113 -69.28 83.67 -85.39
CA LEU A 113 -68.18 82.71 -85.39
C LEU A 113 -67.04 83.06 -84.40
N PRO A 114 -66.61 84.33 -84.26
CA PRO A 114 -65.60 84.70 -83.25
C PRO A 114 -66.04 84.39 -81.82
N ASN A 115 -67.33 84.60 -81.51
CA ASN A 115 -67.87 84.36 -80.17
C ASN A 115 -67.98 82.85 -79.87
N GLU A 116 -68.42 82.04 -80.84
CA GLU A 116 -68.45 80.58 -80.70
C GLU A 116 -67.04 79.99 -80.55
N LEU A 117 -66.07 80.47 -81.34
CA LEU A 117 -64.68 80.04 -81.26
C LEU A 117 -64.07 80.41 -79.90
N MET A 118 -64.34 81.63 -79.41
CA MET A 118 -63.85 82.09 -78.11
C MET A 118 -64.44 81.26 -76.96
N GLN A 119 -65.72 80.90 -77.02
CA GLN A 119 -66.35 80.02 -76.02
C GLN A 119 -65.74 78.63 -76.02
N GLN A 120 -65.54 78.01 -77.19
CA GLN A 120 -64.91 76.69 -77.31
C GLN A 120 -63.45 76.72 -76.82
N MET A 121 -62.69 77.76 -77.19
CA MET A 121 -61.31 77.92 -76.74
C MET A 121 -61.25 78.10 -75.22
N THR A 122 -62.15 78.90 -74.64
CA THR A 122 -62.23 79.09 -73.18
C THR A 122 -62.62 77.79 -72.47
N ALA A 123 -63.54 76.99 -73.01
CA ALA A 123 -63.92 75.70 -72.48
C ALA A 123 -62.76 74.68 -72.54
N ALA A 124 -62.04 74.62 -73.67
CA ALA A 124 -60.87 73.76 -73.83
C ALA A 124 -59.72 74.17 -72.88
N ILE A 125 -59.47 75.47 -72.71
CA ILE A 125 -58.49 76.00 -71.75
C ILE A 125 -58.89 75.61 -70.32
N ARG A 126 -60.18 75.73 -69.97
CA ARG A 126 -60.67 75.33 -68.64
C ARG A 126 -60.49 73.83 -68.39
N ALA A 127 -60.88 72.98 -69.34
CA ALA A 127 -60.70 71.54 -69.23
C ALA A 127 -59.21 71.14 -69.13
N ALA A 128 -58.32 71.80 -69.88
CA ALA A 128 -56.88 71.58 -69.77
C ALA A 128 -56.30 72.03 -68.42
N ARG A 129 -56.78 73.16 -67.88
CA ARG A 129 -56.38 73.64 -66.54
C ARG A 129 -56.86 72.69 -65.44
N GLU A 130 -58.11 72.23 -65.51
CA GLU A 130 -58.68 71.26 -64.58
C GLU A 130 -57.92 69.91 -64.65
N SER A 131 -57.68 69.38 -65.84
CA SER A 131 -56.90 68.16 -66.05
C SER A 131 -55.45 68.29 -65.54
N LYS A 132 -54.81 69.44 -65.77
CA LYS A 132 -53.48 69.71 -65.21
C LYS A 132 -53.52 69.76 -63.69
N ALA A 133 -54.54 70.40 -63.11
CA ALA A 133 -54.70 70.48 -61.66
C ALA A 133 -54.95 69.11 -61.02
N THR A 134 -55.73 68.23 -61.66
CA THR A 134 -55.94 66.86 -61.18
C THR A 134 -54.65 66.05 -61.25
N HIS A 135 -53.90 66.11 -62.36
CA HIS A 135 -52.61 65.42 -62.47
C HIS A 135 -51.57 65.93 -61.48
N LEU A 136 -51.52 67.23 -61.20
CA LEU A 136 -50.65 67.79 -60.17
C LEU A 136 -51.03 67.28 -58.77
N LYS A 137 -52.32 67.23 -58.44
CA LYS A 137 -52.79 66.66 -57.17
C LYS A 137 -52.48 65.17 -57.03
N GLU A 138 -52.65 64.39 -58.10
CA GLU A 138 -52.28 62.98 -58.13
C GLU A 138 -50.77 62.75 -57.93
N LEU A 139 -49.94 63.55 -58.62
CA LEU A 139 -48.48 63.50 -58.45
C LEU A 139 -48.07 63.89 -57.04
N GLN A 140 -48.68 64.93 -56.48
CA GLN A 140 -48.42 65.36 -55.11
C GLN A 140 -48.80 64.27 -54.10
N ALA A 141 -49.96 63.64 -54.23
CA ALA A 141 -50.38 62.53 -53.37
C ALA A 141 -49.43 61.32 -53.49
N LYS A 142 -48.92 61.01 -54.69
CA LYS A 142 -47.92 59.95 -54.90
C LYS A 142 -46.59 60.29 -54.23
N ILE A 143 -46.12 61.53 -54.34
CA ILE A 143 -44.90 61.99 -53.66
C ILE A 143 -45.08 61.85 -52.15
N GLU A 144 -46.18 62.35 -51.58
CA GLU A 144 -46.47 62.22 -50.15
C GLU A 144 -46.51 60.75 -49.70
N THR A 145 -47.12 59.88 -50.48
CA THR A 145 -47.15 58.43 -50.19
C THR A 145 -45.75 57.81 -50.22
N LEU A 146 -44.94 58.14 -51.23
CA LEU A 146 -43.56 57.64 -51.34
C LEU A 146 -42.68 58.18 -50.20
N THR A 147 -42.83 59.45 -49.81
CA THR A 147 -42.12 60.03 -48.67
C THR A 147 -42.47 59.31 -47.38
N GLN A 148 -43.75 59.03 -47.11
CA GLN A 148 -44.17 58.24 -45.94
C GLN A 148 -43.58 56.82 -45.95
N GLN A 149 -43.50 56.18 -47.12
CA GLN A 149 -42.86 54.88 -47.26
C GLN A 149 -41.36 54.93 -46.97
N ILE A 150 -40.65 55.93 -47.51
CA ILE A 150 -39.22 56.15 -47.23
C ILE A 150 -38.99 56.33 -45.74
N GLU A 151 -39.76 57.20 -45.07
CA GLU A 151 -39.65 57.40 -43.62
C GLU A 151 -39.91 56.11 -42.82
N SER A 152 -40.88 55.29 -43.25
CA SER A 152 -41.17 54.00 -42.60
C SER A 152 -40.00 53.00 -42.77
N LEU A 153 -39.38 52.97 -43.94
CA LEU A 153 -38.24 52.11 -44.23
C LEU A 153 -36.98 52.57 -43.50
N GLU A 154 -36.74 53.88 -43.39
CA GLU A 154 -35.65 54.44 -42.61
C GLU A 154 -35.81 54.11 -41.12
N LYS A 155 -37.03 54.18 -40.58
CA LYS A 155 -37.31 53.75 -39.20
C LYS A 155 -37.00 52.26 -38.99
N GLU A 156 -37.42 51.39 -39.91
CA GLU A 156 -37.11 49.96 -39.83
C GLU A 156 -35.61 49.67 -40.00
N TYR A 157 -34.94 50.35 -40.94
CA TYR A 157 -33.48 50.24 -41.11
C TYR A 157 -32.74 50.59 -39.82
N ASN A 158 -33.08 51.72 -39.20
CA ASN A 158 -32.48 52.17 -37.95
C ASN A 158 -32.77 51.21 -36.78
N ARG A 159 -33.96 50.57 -36.76
CA ARG A 159 -34.30 49.55 -35.77
C ARG A 159 -33.43 48.31 -35.94
N LEU A 160 -33.30 47.81 -37.16
CA LEU A 160 -32.48 46.64 -37.50
C LEU A 160 -30.99 46.89 -37.26
N GLU A 161 -30.49 48.09 -37.55
CA GLU A 161 -29.10 48.45 -37.29
C GLU A 161 -28.78 48.42 -35.78
N LYS A 162 -29.69 48.97 -34.95
CA LYS A 162 -29.58 48.88 -33.48
C LYS A 162 -29.63 47.44 -32.98
N GLU A 163 -30.53 46.63 -33.53
CA GLU A 163 -30.66 45.22 -33.19
C GLU A 163 -29.38 44.44 -33.57
N ASN A 164 -28.85 44.65 -34.77
CA ASN A 164 -27.62 44.02 -35.24
C ASN A 164 -26.40 44.44 -34.40
N ALA A 165 -26.29 45.72 -34.02
CA ALA A 165 -25.26 46.18 -33.10
C ALA A 165 -25.34 45.46 -31.74
N SER A 166 -26.56 45.29 -31.19
CA SER A 166 -26.76 44.55 -29.94
C SER A 166 -26.35 43.07 -30.07
N LEU A 167 -26.73 42.40 -31.17
CA LEU A 167 -26.38 41.01 -31.44
C LEU A 167 -24.87 40.83 -31.63
N CYS A 168 -24.18 41.76 -32.27
CA CYS A 168 -22.71 41.76 -32.37
C CYS A 168 -22.04 41.76 -30.99
N THR A 169 -22.54 42.58 -30.06
CA THR A 169 -21.99 42.59 -28.69
C THR A 169 -22.26 41.28 -27.95
N VAL A 170 -23.45 40.69 -28.13
CA VAL A 170 -23.80 39.39 -27.55
C VAL A 170 -22.89 38.30 -28.11
N ARG A 171 -22.66 38.28 -29.43
CA ARG A 171 -21.75 37.34 -30.10
C ARG A 171 -20.32 37.48 -29.57
N GLN A 172 -19.82 38.70 -29.38
CA GLN A 172 -18.48 38.93 -28.85
C GLN A 172 -18.36 38.42 -27.40
N LYS A 173 -19.35 38.72 -26.54
CA LYS A 173 -19.40 38.22 -25.16
C LYS A 173 -19.44 36.69 -25.11
N ALA A 174 -20.29 36.07 -25.92
CA ALA A 174 -20.36 34.61 -26.03
C ALA A 174 -19.04 34.01 -26.55
N GLY A 175 -18.37 34.68 -27.50
CA GLY A 175 -17.06 34.27 -28.00
C GLY A 175 -15.97 34.30 -26.92
N VAL A 176 -15.93 35.36 -26.10
CA VAL A 176 -15.00 35.46 -24.96
C VAL A 176 -15.30 34.37 -23.92
N GLN A 177 -16.56 34.20 -23.53
CA GLN A 177 -16.96 33.15 -22.58
C GLN A 177 -16.59 31.75 -23.10
N HIS A 178 -16.78 31.48 -24.38
CA HIS A 178 -16.37 30.22 -24.98
C HIS A 178 -14.85 30.04 -24.95
N ALA A 179 -14.08 31.07 -25.27
CA ALA A 179 -12.61 31.03 -25.17
C ALA A 179 -12.13 30.76 -23.74
N ASP A 180 -12.77 31.37 -22.74
CA ASP A 180 -12.48 31.14 -21.32
C ASP A 180 -12.77 29.68 -20.91
N VAL A 181 -13.91 29.13 -21.33
CA VAL A 181 -14.28 27.73 -21.08
C VAL A 181 -13.28 26.77 -21.75
N VAL A 182 -12.87 27.04 -22.98
CA VAL A 182 -11.84 26.24 -23.68
C VAL A 182 -10.49 26.35 -22.96
N GLY A 183 -10.11 27.54 -22.50
CA GLY A 183 -8.89 27.75 -21.70
C GLY A 183 -8.90 26.95 -20.39
N LEU A 184 -10.03 26.96 -19.67
CA LEU A 184 -10.23 26.18 -18.46
C LEU A 184 -10.15 24.68 -18.76
N LEU A 185 -10.82 24.21 -19.82
CA LEU A 185 -10.79 22.81 -20.24
C LEU A 185 -9.38 22.34 -20.57
N ASN A 186 -8.60 23.14 -21.32
CA ASN A 186 -7.21 22.83 -21.64
C ASN A 186 -6.34 22.76 -20.37
N THR A 187 -6.57 23.66 -19.41
CA THR A 187 -5.86 23.64 -18.13
C THR A 187 -6.17 22.37 -17.34
N VAL A 188 -7.45 21.97 -17.29
CA VAL A 188 -7.88 20.71 -16.65
C VAL A 188 -7.31 19.49 -17.36
N MET A 189 -7.30 19.47 -18.69
CA MET A 189 -6.73 18.38 -19.49
C MET A 189 -5.22 18.24 -19.29
N ASN A 190 -4.49 19.36 -19.24
CA ASN A 190 -3.06 19.38 -18.94
C ASN A 190 -2.79 18.87 -17.53
N LYS A 191 -3.56 19.33 -16.54
CA LYS A 191 -3.44 18.84 -15.15
C LYS A 191 -3.72 17.35 -15.07
N ARG A 192 -4.80 16.86 -15.68
CA ARG A 192 -5.13 15.42 -15.73
C ARG A 192 -4.01 14.60 -16.37
N THR A 193 -3.40 15.11 -17.44
CA THR A 193 -2.28 14.44 -18.12
C THR A 193 -1.04 14.40 -17.22
N SER A 194 -0.73 15.51 -16.54
CA SER A 194 0.36 15.58 -15.56
C SER A 194 0.13 14.63 -14.38
N ASP A 195 -1.09 14.60 -13.84
CA ASP A 195 -1.48 13.70 -12.74
C ASP A 195 -1.38 12.23 -13.19
N GLN A 196 -1.75 11.92 -14.44
CA GLN A 196 -1.61 10.58 -14.99
C GLN A 196 -0.15 10.16 -15.18
N ILE A 197 0.73 11.07 -15.58
CA ILE A 197 2.17 10.81 -15.68
C ILE A 197 2.73 10.53 -14.28
N ALA A 198 2.46 11.40 -13.31
CA ALA A 198 2.89 11.21 -11.92
C ALA A 198 2.37 9.89 -11.33
N LEU A 199 1.11 9.54 -11.62
CA LEU A 199 0.54 8.26 -11.20
C LEU A 199 1.30 7.07 -11.79
N ASN A 200 1.61 7.09 -13.09
CA ASN A 200 2.39 6.03 -13.74
C ASN A 200 3.81 5.92 -13.15
N GLU A 201 4.47 7.05 -12.91
CA GLU A 201 5.78 7.08 -12.24
C GLU A 201 5.72 6.48 -10.83
N THR A 202 4.66 6.78 -10.06
CA THR A 202 4.47 6.13 -8.75
C THR A 202 4.25 4.63 -8.85
N TYR A 203 3.53 4.15 -9.86
CA TYR A 203 3.35 2.71 -10.10
C TYR A 203 4.66 2.02 -10.47
N ASP A 204 5.50 2.64 -11.29
CA ASP A 204 6.81 2.10 -11.64
C ASP A 204 7.74 2.08 -10.41
N ASN A 205 7.74 3.15 -9.60
CA ASN A 205 8.48 3.19 -8.33
C ASN A 205 8.02 2.11 -7.35
N ILE A 206 6.70 1.88 -7.22
CA ILE A 206 6.15 0.82 -6.38
C ILE A 206 6.62 -0.55 -6.87
N ARG A 207 6.61 -0.79 -8.19
CA ARG A 207 7.06 -2.05 -8.79
C ARG A 207 8.54 -2.29 -8.53
N ASP A 208 9.38 -1.27 -8.67
CA ASP A 208 10.81 -1.35 -8.38
C ASP A 208 11.08 -1.65 -6.91
N VAL A 209 10.35 -1.00 -6.00
CA VAL A 209 10.44 -1.27 -4.56
C VAL A 209 9.98 -2.70 -4.25
N GLN A 210 8.88 -3.16 -4.85
CA GLN A 210 8.42 -4.55 -4.69
C GLN A 210 9.46 -5.55 -5.18
N GLN A 211 10.13 -5.28 -6.30
CA GLN A 211 11.19 -6.15 -6.83
C GLN A 211 12.43 -6.15 -5.92
N LYS A 212 12.83 -4.99 -5.39
CA LYS A 212 13.88 -4.89 -4.36
C LYS A 212 13.52 -5.67 -3.09
N ILE A 213 12.26 -5.59 -2.63
CA ILE A 213 11.78 -6.36 -1.47
C ILE A 213 11.87 -7.87 -1.75
N ILE A 214 11.52 -8.33 -2.95
CA ILE A 214 11.64 -9.75 -3.33
C ILE A 214 13.09 -10.22 -3.28
N ILE A 215 14.03 -9.41 -3.82
CA ILE A 215 15.46 -9.71 -3.78
C ILE A 215 15.96 -9.79 -2.33
N VAL A 216 15.66 -8.78 -1.51
CA VAL A 216 16.05 -8.77 -0.08
C VAL A 216 15.44 -9.95 0.68
N ARG A 217 14.19 -10.32 0.42
CA ARG A 217 13.58 -11.52 1.02
C ARG A 217 14.31 -12.79 0.64
N LYS A 218 14.73 -12.93 -0.62
CA LYS A 218 15.53 -14.06 -1.09
C LYS A 218 16.89 -14.11 -0.38
N ASP A 219 17.54 -12.96 -0.22
CA ASP A 219 18.83 -12.85 0.48
C ASP A 219 18.69 -13.21 1.97
N ILE A 220 17.62 -12.75 2.64
CA ILE A 220 17.30 -13.15 4.02
C ILE A 220 17.10 -14.67 4.11
N SER A 221 16.35 -15.28 3.18
CA SER A 221 16.16 -16.73 3.14
C SER A 221 17.48 -17.49 2.91
N ASN A 222 18.40 -16.95 2.12
CA ASN A 222 19.72 -17.53 1.92
C ASN A 222 20.57 -17.42 3.19
N LEU A 223 20.64 -16.24 3.81
CA LEU A 223 21.37 -16.02 5.06
C LEU A 223 20.85 -16.91 6.21
N LYS A 224 19.53 -17.09 6.31
CA LYS A 224 18.95 -18.03 7.29
C LYS A 224 19.46 -19.45 7.07
N ARG A 225 19.48 -19.92 5.82
CA ARG A 225 20.00 -21.26 5.47
C ARG A 225 21.48 -21.39 5.83
N ASP A 226 22.27 -20.35 5.56
CA ASP A 226 23.70 -20.34 5.89
C ASP A 226 23.94 -20.36 7.41
N ILE A 227 23.11 -19.64 8.18
CA ILE A 227 23.13 -19.66 9.64
C ILE A 227 22.77 -21.06 10.16
N ASP A 228 21.69 -21.67 9.64
CA ASP A 228 21.26 -23.02 10.04
C ASP A 228 22.32 -24.08 9.70
N GLU A 229 23.02 -23.93 8.58
CA GLU A 229 24.11 -24.83 8.20
C GLU A 229 25.33 -24.64 9.13
N LYS A 230 25.68 -23.40 9.47
CA LYS A 230 26.75 -23.11 10.43
C LYS A 230 26.42 -23.62 11.84
N GLN A 231 25.17 -23.44 12.29
CA GLN A 231 24.71 -23.99 13.57
C GLN A 231 24.83 -25.50 13.59
N ARG A 232 24.36 -26.21 12.55
CA ARG A 232 24.52 -27.67 12.43
C ARG A 232 25.98 -28.12 12.48
N LYS A 233 26.88 -27.43 11.77
CA LYS A 233 28.33 -27.72 11.82
C LYS A 233 28.89 -27.53 13.23
N PHE A 234 28.53 -26.43 13.88
CA PHE A 234 28.96 -26.13 15.24
C PHE A 234 28.42 -27.14 16.27
N GLU A 235 27.15 -27.54 16.14
CA GLU A 235 26.53 -28.57 16.98
C GLU A 235 27.29 -29.91 16.87
N ALA A 236 27.62 -30.33 15.65
CA ALA A 236 28.38 -31.56 15.41
C ALA A 236 29.80 -31.49 15.99
N GLU A 237 30.50 -30.36 15.84
CA GLU A 237 31.81 -30.16 16.46
C GLU A 237 31.73 -30.17 17.99
N ARG A 238 30.69 -29.56 18.57
CA ARG A 238 30.43 -29.56 20.01
C ARG A 238 30.23 -30.99 20.51
N GLU A 239 29.41 -31.79 19.83
CA GLU A 239 29.17 -33.20 20.19
C GLU A 239 30.47 -34.02 20.19
N ILE A 240 31.30 -33.87 19.16
CA ILE A 240 32.61 -34.53 19.06
C ILE A 240 33.52 -34.11 20.22
N LEU A 241 33.57 -32.82 20.54
CA LEU A 241 34.39 -32.31 21.65
C LEU A 241 33.87 -32.80 23.01
N THR A 242 32.54 -32.85 23.21
CA THR A 242 31.97 -33.41 24.44
C THR A 242 32.27 -34.89 24.60
N ALA A 243 32.23 -35.68 23.51
CA ALA A 243 32.61 -37.09 23.55
C ALA A 243 34.10 -37.27 23.93
N LYS A 244 34.99 -36.44 23.36
CA LYS A 244 36.42 -36.44 23.74
C LYS A 244 36.63 -36.04 25.20
N LEU A 245 35.84 -35.10 25.72
CA LEU A 245 35.91 -34.69 27.12
C LEU A 245 35.46 -35.82 28.05
N THR A 246 34.36 -36.51 27.73
CA THR A 246 33.87 -37.65 28.52
C THR A 246 34.87 -38.80 28.51
N ASP A 247 35.48 -39.10 27.36
CA ASP A 247 36.53 -40.12 27.26
C ASP A 247 37.74 -39.77 28.12
N ALA A 248 38.18 -38.50 28.09
CA ALA A 248 39.28 -38.02 28.93
C ALA A 248 38.93 -38.08 30.43
N GLN A 249 37.70 -37.75 30.83
CA GLN A 249 37.22 -37.87 32.21
C GLN A 249 37.24 -39.34 32.67
N LEU A 250 36.76 -40.26 31.83
CA LEU A 250 36.79 -41.70 32.12
C LEU A 250 38.22 -42.22 32.28
N LEU A 251 39.16 -41.74 31.46
CA LEU A 251 40.58 -42.06 31.58
C LEU A 251 41.17 -41.54 32.91
N ILE A 252 40.82 -40.32 33.31
CA ILE A 252 41.24 -39.73 34.59
C ILE A 252 40.68 -40.52 35.78
N GLU A 253 39.40 -40.90 35.76
CA GLU A 253 38.79 -41.72 36.80
C GLU A 253 39.49 -43.08 36.92
N ASN A 254 39.76 -43.75 35.80
CA ASN A 254 40.49 -45.01 35.77
C ASN A 254 41.94 -44.86 36.28
N GLN A 255 42.61 -43.76 35.96
CA GLN A 255 43.94 -43.47 36.50
C GLN A 255 43.89 -43.23 38.01
N ASN A 256 42.86 -42.53 38.50
CA ASN A 256 42.67 -42.26 39.92
C ASN A 256 42.38 -43.53 40.72
N THR A 257 41.54 -44.43 40.22
CA THR A 257 41.29 -45.72 40.88
C THR A 257 42.57 -46.56 40.96
N ALA A 258 43.33 -46.64 39.88
CA ALA A 258 44.63 -47.31 39.86
C ALA A 258 45.65 -46.66 40.82
N ASN A 259 45.66 -45.33 40.93
CA ASN A 259 46.53 -44.60 41.87
C ASN A 259 46.13 -44.84 43.33
N VAL A 260 44.82 -44.90 43.64
CA VAL A 260 44.32 -45.25 44.98
C VAL A 260 44.74 -46.67 45.36
N GLU A 261 44.68 -47.61 44.42
CA GLU A 261 45.11 -49.00 44.65
C GLU A 261 46.62 -49.09 44.88
N LYS A 262 47.44 -48.40 44.07
CA LYS A 262 48.89 -48.28 44.30
C LYS A 262 49.21 -47.64 45.66
N LYS A 263 48.44 -46.64 46.09
CA LYS A 263 48.60 -45.99 47.40
C LYS A 263 48.30 -46.96 48.54
N ARG A 264 47.22 -47.75 48.45
CA ARG A 264 46.92 -48.81 49.43
C ARG A 264 48.07 -49.82 49.56
N ASN A 265 48.62 -50.25 48.42
CA ASN A 265 49.76 -51.17 48.40
C ASN A 265 51.02 -50.55 49.05
N LEU A 266 51.26 -49.26 48.79
CA LEU A 266 52.35 -48.51 49.43
C LEU A 266 52.14 -48.37 50.95
N ASP A 267 50.92 -48.05 51.39
CA ASP A 267 50.58 -47.93 52.80
C ASP A 267 50.78 -49.28 53.52
N GLU A 268 50.39 -50.39 52.89
CA GLU A 268 50.60 -51.75 53.41
C GLU A 268 52.09 -52.11 53.50
N LEU A 269 52.88 -51.78 52.48
CA LEU A 269 54.34 -51.93 52.52
C LEU A 269 54.97 -51.09 53.63
N ASN A 270 54.47 -49.87 53.86
CA ASN A 270 54.97 -48.96 54.88
C ASN A 270 54.67 -49.49 56.29
N VAL A 271 53.49 -50.09 56.51
CA VAL A 271 53.16 -50.79 57.76
C VAL A 271 54.11 -51.97 58.01
N GLN A 272 54.46 -52.73 56.96
CA GLN A 272 55.45 -53.81 57.08
C GLN A 272 56.85 -53.29 57.42
N LEU A 273 57.28 -52.20 56.78
CA LEU A 273 58.54 -51.51 57.09
C LEU A 273 58.58 -51.01 58.54
N GLN A 274 57.48 -50.44 59.03
CA GLN A 274 57.40 -49.93 60.40
C GLN A 274 57.44 -51.06 61.44
N LYS A 275 56.86 -52.23 61.14
CA LYS A 275 57.02 -53.44 61.98
C LYS A 275 58.47 -53.92 62.03
N LEU A 276 59.18 -53.93 60.90
CA LEU A 276 60.61 -54.28 60.85
C LEU A 276 61.47 -53.26 61.60
N HIS A 277 61.17 -51.97 61.48
CA HIS A 277 61.86 -50.91 62.20
C HIS A 277 61.66 -51.01 63.73
N ASN A 278 60.44 -51.30 64.19
CA ASN A 278 60.15 -51.54 65.60
C ASN A 278 60.88 -52.79 66.16
N ASN A 279 61.03 -53.83 65.34
CA ASN A 279 61.82 -55.01 65.71
C ASN A 279 63.32 -54.67 65.80
N LEU A 280 63.84 -53.84 64.88
CA LEU A 280 65.23 -53.40 64.90
C LEU A 280 65.53 -52.55 66.14
N THR A 281 64.68 -51.58 66.47
CA THR A 281 64.81 -50.75 67.69
C THR A 281 64.70 -51.58 68.96
N SER A 282 63.87 -52.62 69.00
CA SER A 282 63.83 -53.58 70.12
C SER A 282 65.16 -54.32 70.29
N GLN A 283 65.83 -54.70 69.18
CA GLN A 283 67.15 -55.33 69.23
C GLN A 283 68.26 -54.34 69.60
N GLU A 284 68.18 -53.09 69.15
CA GLU A 284 69.10 -52.01 69.54
C GLU A 284 69.02 -51.73 71.05
N MET A 285 67.83 -51.72 71.64
CA MET A 285 67.65 -51.57 73.09
C MET A 285 68.29 -52.72 73.88
N LYS A 286 68.20 -53.97 73.38
CA LYS A 286 68.89 -55.12 73.99
C LYS A 286 70.41 -54.99 73.90
N ASN A 287 70.93 -54.50 72.78
CA ASN A 287 72.36 -54.23 72.61
C ASN A 287 72.85 -53.12 73.56
N GLU A 288 72.06 -52.09 73.79
CA GLU A 288 72.43 -51.01 74.72
C GLU A 288 72.37 -51.46 76.18
N GLN A 289 71.46 -52.38 76.54
CA GLN A 289 71.47 -53.07 77.83
C GLN A 289 72.73 -53.93 78.05
N LEU A 290 73.22 -54.63 77.01
CA LEU A 290 74.47 -55.39 77.11
C LEU A 290 75.70 -54.46 77.25
N LYS A 291 75.70 -53.30 76.58
CA LYS A 291 76.77 -52.29 76.74
C LYS A 291 76.80 -51.68 78.14
N THR A 292 75.66 -51.46 78.78
CA THR A 292 75.62 -50.93 80.15
C THR A 292 76.15 -51.94 81.17
N GLN A 293 75.92 -53.25 80.97
CA GLN A 293 76.54 -54.31 81.76
C GLN A 293 78.08 -54.34 81.62
N ILE A 294 78.61 -54.13 80.41
CA ILE A 294 80.06 -54.03 80.17
C ILE A 294 80.67 -52.81 80.88
N LYS A 295 79.98 -51.65 80.87
CA LYS A 295 80.43 -50.45 81.61
C LYS A 295 80.46 -50.66 83.12
N HIS A 296 79.53 -51.42 83.68
CA HIS A 296 79.50 -51.72 85.12
C HIS A 296 80.71 -52.56 85.56
N LEU A 297 81.10 -53.55 84.76
CA LEU A 297 82.25 -54.42 85.05
C LEU A 297 83.59 -53.65 84.95
N LYS A 298 83.73 -52.74 83.98
CA LYS A 298 84.91 -51.85 83.85
C LYS A 298 85.09 -50.89 85.04
N LYS A 299 83.99 -50.38 85.60
CA LYS A 299 84.03 -49.44 86.73
C LYS A 299 84.46 -50.08 88.05
N GLN A 300 84.33 -51.41 88.18
CA GLN A 300 84.88 -52.18 89.30
C GLN A 300 86.40 -52.36 89.21
N GLU A 301 86.96 -52.34 88.00
CA GLU A 301 88.39 -52.49 87.73
C GLU A 301 89.17 -51.19 88.03
N ASP A 302 88.63 -50.04 87.60
CA ASP A 302 89.26 -48.72 87.81
C ASP A 302 89.38 -48.32 89.30
N ASN A 303 88.47 -48.78 90.15
CA ASN A 303 88.44 -48.45 91.58
C ASN A 303 89.57 -49.13 92.41
N ILE A 304 90.22 -50.16 91.85
CA ILE A 304 91.37 -50.82 92.48
C ILE A 304 92.69 -50.12 92.06
N GLN A 305 92.69 -49.41 90.92
CA GLN A 305 93.85 -48.71 90.36
C GLN A 305 94.07 -47.30 90.94
N THR A 306 93.01 -46.59 91.36
CA THR A 306 93.11 -45.22 91.91
C THR A 306 93.73 -45.14 93.29
N LYS A 307 93.68 -46.20 94.10
CA LYS A 307 94.34 -46.23 95.42
C LYS A 307 95.87 -46.30 95.39
N TYR A 308 96.48 -46.48 94.21
CA TYR A 308 97.93 -46.60 94.03
C TYR A 308 98.62 -45.28 93.62
N ASN A 309 97.88 -44.29 93.10
CA ASN A 309 98.46 -43.12 92.44
C ASN A 309 98.48 -41.82 93.29
N GLU A 310 97.78 -41.77 94.43
CA GLU A 310 97.70 -40.55 95.26
C GLU A 310 98.97 -40.29 96.10
N ASP A 311 99.89 -41.26 96.20
CA ASP A 311 101.17 -41.13 96.92
C ASP A 311 102.25 -40.28 96.17
N VAL A 312 101.96 -39.71 94.98
CA VAL A 312 102.97 -39.10 94.07
C VAL A 312 102.92 -37.56 93.86
N GLU A 313 101.80 -36.85 94.03
CA GLU A 313 101.67 -35.43 93.60
C GLU A 313 102.23 -34.34 94.55
N LEU A 314 103.01 -34.75 95.56
CA LEU A 314 103.66 -33.88 96.55
C LEU A 314 104.77 -32.94 96.01
N ALA A 315 104.94 -32.74 94.69
CA ALA A 315 106.18 -32.17 94.13
C ALA A 315 106.06 -30.95 93.17
N GLU A 316 104.88 -30.56 92.67
CA GLU A 316 104.77 -29.52 91.60
C GLU A 316 104.41 -28.10 92.07
N GLN A 317 104.48 -27.90 93.39
CA GLN A 317 104.78 -26.63 94.04
C GLN A 317 105.82 -25.77 93.27
N LEU A 318 105.85 -24.47 93.58
CA LEU A 318 107.08 -23.64 93.58
C LEU A 318 107.64 -23.02 92.27
N ILE A 319 107.10 -23.24 91.05
CA ILE A 319 107.80 -22.75 89.83
C ILE A 319 107.51 -21.29 89.36
N ALA A 320 106.31 -20.73 89.44
CA ALA A 320 106.04 -19.51 88.63
C ALA A 320 105.93 -18.17 89.39
N GLN A 321 106.27 -18.14 90.69
CA GLN A 321 106.59 -16.92 91.46
C GLN A 321 107.79 -16.11 90.89
N LYS A 322 108.40 -16.55 89.76
CA LYS A 322 109.69 -16.07 89.26
C LYS A 322 109.67 -14.86 88.31
N GLN A 323 108.58 -14.47 87.65
CA GLN A 323 108.63 -13.33 86.69
C GLN A 323 108.05 -12.01 87.21
N ASN A 324 107.92 -11.94 88.53
CA ASN A 324 107.63 -10.76 89.34
C ASN A 324 108.61 -9.57 89.19
N ILE A 325 109.58 -9.56 88.26
CA ILE A 325 110.68 -8.56 88.25
C ILE A 325 110.91 -7.85 86.89
N THR A 326 110.21 -8.19 85.80
CA THR A 326 110.03 -7.16 84.72
C THR A 326 109.06 -6.06 85.15
N ARG A 327 108.41 -6.28 86.30
CA ARG A 327 107.49 -5.39 87.03
C ARG A 327 108.11 -4.09 87.53
N GLU A 328 109.41 -3.86 87.41
CA GLU A 328 110.02 -2.81 88.23
C GLU A 328 110.33 -1.47 87.59
N LEU A 329 110.38 -1.29 86.28
CA LEU A 329 110.67 0.05 85.76
C LEU A 329 109.52 0.69 85.00
N THR A 330 108.48 0.90 85.82
CA THR A 330 107.74 2.17 85.98
C THR A 330 106.64 2.52 84.97
N ASN A 331 106.57 1.81 83.84
CA ASN A 331 105.62 2.09 82.76
C ASN A 331 104.14 1.74 83.02
N LEU A 332 103.79 1.27 84.22
CA LEU A 332 102.42 0.92 84.60
C LEU A 332 101.94 1.59 85.90
N THR A 333 102.66 2.58 86.41
CA THR A 333 102.14 3.40 87.54
C THR A 333 101.37 4.63 87.05
N GLU A 334 101.58 5.09 85.81
CA GLU A 334 101.18 6.46 85.42
C GLU A 334 100.04 6.56 84.38
N ASN A 335 99.80 5.55 83.53
CA ASN A 335 99.03 5.75 82.28
C ASN A 335 97.63 5.16 82.19
N ILE A 336 97.17 4.33 83.14
CA ILE A 336 95.75 3.87 83.13
C ILE A 336 94.95 4.47 84.30
N ARG A 337 95.61 5.06 85.29
CA ARG A 337 94.95 5.89 86.32
C ARG A 337 94.41 7.22 85.75
N LYS A 338 94.87 7.67 84.57
CA LYS A 338 94.48 8.96 83.96
C LYS A 338 93.25 8.91 83.04
N GLU A 339 92.72 7.76 82.64
CA GLU A 339 91.63 7.71 81.65
C GLU A 339 90.24 8.10 82.20
N VAL A 340 90.01 8.03 83.52
CA VAL A 340 88.75 8.51 84.13
C VAL A 340 88.84 10.00 84.52
N GLU A 341 90.02 10.60 84.51
CA GLU A 341 90.25 12.06 84.69
C GLU A 341 90.05 12.86 83.38
N ILE A 342 89.88 12.17 82.24
CA ILE A 342 89.53 12.75 80.93
C ILE A 342 88.02 13.09 80.84
N LEU A 343 87.20 12.60 81.78
CA LEU A 343 85.78 12.96 81.94
C LEU A 343 85.54 14.35 82.59
N HIS A 344 86.58 15.16 82.83
CA HIS A 344 86.41 16.52 83.38
C HIS A 344 87.20 17.64 82.67
N THR A 345 88.09 17.32 81.71
CA THR A 345 88.91 18.31 80.99
C THR A 345 88.49 18.57 79.54
N ARG A 346 87.48 17.87 79.02
CA ARG A 346 86.92 18.13 77.68
C ARG A 346 86.00 19.36 77.60
N ILE A 347 85.73 20.00 78.75
CA ILE A 347 84.96 21.24 78.90
C ILE A 347 85.86 22.49 78.98
N LEU A 348 87.20 22.37 79.01
CA LEU A 348 88.11 23.51 79.16
C LEU A 348 89.09 23.73 77.99
N GLN A 349 88.73 23.30 76.77
CA GLN A 349 89.45 23.66 75.55
C GLN A 349 88.57 23.94 74.33
N THR A 350 87.37 24.50 74.56
CA THR A 350 87.05 25.72 73.80
C THR A 350 88.12 26.75 74.14
N LYS A 351 88.53 27.51 73.12
CA LYS A 351 89.28 28.77 73.21
C LYS A 351 90.79 28.59 73.06
N LYS A 352 91.25 28.90 71.83
CA LYS A 352 92.47 29.66 71.57
C LYS A 352 93.69 28.91 70.99
N SER A 353 93.45 27.96 70.09
CA SER A 353 94.18 27.92 68.81
C SER A 353 93.20 28.36 67.74
N ALA A 354 92.79 29.62 67.79
CA ALA A 354 93.53 30.69 67.14
C ALA A 354 93.36 30.56 65.62
N SER A 355 92.41 31.31 65.07
CA SER A 355 92.54 32.77 64.90
C SER A 355 93.31 33.05 63.61
N ASP A 356 92.57 32.89 62.52
CA ASP A 356 92.50 33.84 61.41
C ASP A 356 90.99 33.90 61.06
N ALA A 357 90.24 34.93 61.48
CA ALA A 357 90.07 36.22 60.76
C ALA A 357 89.41 35.98 59.38
N GLN A 358 88.36 36.67 58.91
CA GLN A 358 87.82 38.01 59.15
C GLN A 358 86.55 38.14 58.27
N LEU A 359 85.58 38.99 58.69
CA LEU A 359 84.25 39.35 58.13
C LEU A 359 83.09 38.72 58.93
N LEU A 360 82.49 39.29 59.98
CA LEU A 360 82.21 40.67 60.45
C LEU A 360 81.21 41.47 59.58
N ASN A 361 79.99 41.58 60.11
CA ASN A 361 79.13 42.78 60.16
C ASN A 361 78.30 43.17 58.91
N GLU A 362 76.96 42.98 58.97
CA GLU A 362 75.99 43.93 58.35
C GLU A 362 74.48 43.68 58.64
N GLY A 363 74.04 42.55 59.19
CA GLY A 363 72.60 42.22 59.18
C GLY A 363 71.66 42.86 60.23
N LEU A 364 72.15 43.49 61.31
CA LEU A 364 71.32 43.76 62.50
C LEU A 364 71.04 45.24 62.84
N VAL A 365 71.11 46.17 61.88
CA VAL A 365 70.71 47.59 62.08
C VAL A 365 69.46 48.02 61.29
N HIS A 366 68.96 47.23 60.33
CA HIS A 366 67.94 47.72 59.38
C HIS A 366 66.46 47.61 59.80
N THR A 367 66.11 46.96 60.91
CA THR A 367 64.70 46.83 61.34
C THR A 367 64.16 48.03 62.14
N SER A 368 65.00 49.03 62.42
CA SER A 368 64.59 50.23 63.18
C SER A 368 64.07 51.38 62.29
N ASP A 369 64.56 51.52 61.04
CA ASP A 369 64.23 52.68 60.19
C ASP A 369 62.94 52.52 59.35
N SER A 370 62.47 51.28 59.13
CA SER A 370 61.26 50.99 58.33
C SER A 370 59.94 51.51 58.94
N ARG A 371 59.90 51.83 60.23
CA ARG A 371 58.64 52.23 60.90
C ARG A 371 58.30 53.71 60.77
N HIS A 372 59.24 54.60 60.43
CA HIS A 372 58.96 56.04 60.38
C HIS A 372 58.38 56.52 59.03
N GLU A 373 58.61 55.81 57.93
CA GLU A 373 58.15 56.22 56.59
C GLU A 373 56.69 55.84 56.30
N ALA A 374 56.13 54.86 57.01
CA ALA A 374 54.74 54.41 56.85
C ALA A 374 53.69 55.46 57.28
N LEU A 375 54.03 56.38 58.18
CA LEU A 375 53.08 57.36 58.72
C LEU A 375 52.81 58.54 57.76
N LYS A 376 53.75 58.87 56.86
CA LYS A 376 53.62 60.01 55.94
C LYS A 376 52.70 59.70 54.75
N LYS A 377 52.78 58.48 54.21
CA LYS A 377 51.96 58.01 53.08
C LYS A 377 50.45 57.91 53.38
N ALA A 378 50.06 57.73 54.64
CA ALA A 378 48.65 57.61 55.02
C ALA A 378 47.83 58.91 54.83
N LYS A 379 48.46 60.10 54.92
CA LYS A 379 47.75 61.39 54.80
C LYS A 379 47.47 61.82 53.36
N GLU A 380 48.28 61.39 52.40
CA GLU A 380 48.07 61.73 50.98
C GLU A 380 46.91 60.92 50.38
N TYR A 381 46.67 59.70 50.89
CA TYR A 381 45.57 58.82 50.46
C TYR A 381 44.17 59.37 50.79
N GLU A 382 44.01 60.13 51.89
CA GLU A 382 42.72 60.71 52.29
C GLU A 382 42.21 61.78 51.30
N LEU A 383 43.11 62.57 50.71
CA LEU A 383 42.74 63.62 49.76
C LEU A 383 42.28 63.04 48.42
N GLU A 384 42.91 61.95 47.98
CA GLU A 384 42.57 61.23 46.75
C GLU A 384 41.17 60.59 46.82
N ILE A 385 40.80 60.05 48.00
CA ILE A 385 39.46 59.49 48.25
C ILE A 385 38.36 60.54 48.03
N LYS A 386 38.61 61.81 48.38
CA LYS A 386 37.59 62.86 48.28
C LYS A 386 37.24 63.22 46.84
N VAL A 387 38.23 63.27 45.95
CA VAL A 387 38.01 63.51 44.51
C VAL A 387 37.30 62.31 43.87
N ASN A 388 37.69 61.09 44.25
CA ASN A 388 37.00 59.88 43.79
C ASN A 388 35.52 59.87 44.19
N PHE A 389 35.15 60.36 45.37
CA PHE A 389 33.76 60.40 45.80
C PHE A 389 32.89 61.32 44.91
N GLN A 390 33.42 62.47 44.48
CA GLN A 390 32.70 63.38 43.59
C GLN A 390 32.49 62.77 42.18
N ASN A 391 33.53 62.13 41.64
CA ASN A 391 33.42 61.41 40.37
C ASN A 391 32.41 60.24 40.45
N MET A 392 32.37 59.52 41.57
CA MET A 392 31.39 58.45 41.78
C MET A 392 29.95 58.98 41.87
N SER A 393 29.75 60.17 42.43
CA SER A 393 28.42 60.80 42.49
C SER A 393 27.89 61.18 41.11
N GLN A 394 28.71 61.75 40.23
CA GLN A 394 28.28 62.11 38.87
C GLN A 394 27.95 60.86 38.04
N ARG A 395 28.74 59.79 38.20
CA ARG A 395 28.45 58.49 37.58
C ARG A 395 27.13 57.91 38.07
N LEU A 396 26.80 58.09 39.35
CA LEU A 396 25.54 57.60 39.91
C LEU A 396 24.33 58.28 39.28
N ASP A 397 24.40 59.59 39.03
CA ASP A 397 23.29 60.33 38.42
C ASP A 397 23.10 59.95 36.94
N ALA A 398 24.19 59.79 36.17
CA ALA A 398 24.12 59.26 34.81
C ALA A 398 23.48 57.85 34.75
N VAL A 399 23.74 57.00 35.75
CA VAL A 399 23.12 55.67 35.84
C VAL A 399 21.63 55.75 36.17
N LYS A 400 21.19 56.71 37.00
CA LYS A 400 19.76 56.90 37.29
C LYS A 400 18.95 57.29 36.06
N ASP A 401 19.48 58.20 35.24
CA ASP A 401 18.81 58.63 34.02
C ASP A 401 18.69 57.48 33.01
N MET A 402 19.76 56.67 32.88
CA MET A 402 19.72 55.43 32.09
C MET A 402 18.70 54.41 32.63
N LEU A 403 18.56 54.29 33.95
CA LEU A 403 17.57 53.39 34.56
C LEU A 403 16.13 53.83 34.26
N ALA A 404 15.85 55.14 34.25
CA ALA A 404 14.52 55.65 33.92
C ALA A 404 14.15 55.36 32.45
N VAL A 405 15.08 55.57 31.52
CA VAL A 405 14.89 55.22 30.10
C VAL A 405 14.68 53.70 29.94
N ASN A 406 15.46 52.89 30.66
CA ASN A 406 15.28 51.44 30.64
C ASN A 406 13.91 51.00 31.21
N GLU A 407 13.35 51.68 32.20
CA GLU A 407 12.04 51.36 32.76
C GLU A 407 10.89 51.64 31.76
N GLU A 408 11.01 52.69 30.96
CA GLU A 408 10.08 52.97 29.86
C GLU A 408 10.19 51.90 28.76
N HIS A 409 11.42 51.53 28.36
CA HIS A 409 11.62 50.43 27.42
C HIS A 409 11.07 49.09 27.94
N LEU A 410 11.25 48.78 29.22
CA LEU A 410 10.69 47.58 29.85
C LEU A 410 9.15 47.60 29.82
N SER A 411 8.53 48.76 30.02
CA SER A 411 7.08 48.92 29.94
C SER A 411 6.57 48.70 28.50
N GLN A 412 7.29 49.18 27.50
CA GLN A 412 6.98 48.93 26.10
C GLN A 412 7.14 47.45 25.73
N ILE A 413 8.21 46.79 26.18
CA ILE A 413 8.43 45.35 25.98
C ILE A 413 7.32 44.53 26.65
N ARG A 414 6.90 44.88 27.87
CA ARG A 414 5.77 44.19 28.55
C ARG A 414 4.49 44.25 27.74
N LYS A 415 4.16 45.41 27.17
CA LYS A 415 2.98 45.56 26.31
C LYS A 415 3.09 44.70 25.05
N GLN A 416 4.25 44.70 24.40
CA GLN A 416 4.49 43.85 23.23
C GLN A 416 4.39 42.36 23.59
N ASN A 417 4.91 41.94 24.74
CA ASN A 417 4.78 40.57 25.22
C ASN A 417 3.31 40.18 25.43
N GLN A 418 2.49 41.06 26.03
CA GLN A 418 1.06 40.82 26.19
C GLN A 418 0.33 40.69 24.83
N GLU A 419 0.61 41.57 23.88
CA GLU A 419 0.04 41.48 22.52
C GLU A 419 0.48 40.20 21.78
N LEU A 420 1.70 39.74 22.02
CA LEU A 420 2.20 38.47 21.48
C LEU A 420 1.55 37.27 22.17
N GLU A 421 1.34 37.30 23.48
CA GLU A 421 0.61 36.27 24.22
C GLU A 421 -0.83 36.12 23.73
N GLU A 422 -1.54 37.22 23.51
CA GLU A 422 -2.90 37.20 22.93
C GLU A 422 -2.91 36.60 21.50
N LYS A 423 -1.91 36.94 20.69
CA LYS A 423 -1.75 36.33 19.35
C LYS A 423 -1.42 34.84 19.44
N ILE A 424 -0.57 34.42 20.38
CA ILE A 424 -0.25 33.02 20.63
C ILE A 424 -1.52 32.27 21.02
N MET A 425 -2.33 32.82 21.94
CA MET A 425 -3.61 32.23 22.36
C MET A 425 -4.58 32.09 21.18
N SER A 426 -4.77 33.14 20.37
CA SER A 426 -5.62 33.09 19.18
C SER A 426 -5.12 32.08 18.13
N LEU A 427 -3.80 31.98 17.95
CA LEU A 427 -3.21 30.98 17.05
C LEU A 427 -3.37 29.55 17.60
N GLN A 428 -3.24 29.35 18.92
CA GLN A 428 -3.47 28.07 19.57
C GLN A 428 -4.93 27.61 19.43
N GLU A 429 -5.89 28.52 19.59
CA GLU A 429 -7.32 28.23 19.39
C GLU A 429 -7.61 27.85 17.93
N LYS A 430 -7.13 28.64 16.96
CA LYS A 430 -7.25 28.29 15.53
C LYS A 430 -6.57 26.97 15.19
N HIS A 431 -5.42 26.69 15.80
CA HIS A 431 -4.73 25.42 15.62
C HIS A 431 -5.54 24.26 16.19
N LYS A 432 -6.16 24.43 17.36
CA LYS A 432 -7.07 23.47 17.96
C LYS A 432 -8.28 23.19 17.06
N ASP A 433 -8.94 24.23 16.55
CA ASP A 433 -10.08 24.08 15.62
C ASP A 433 -9.66 23.33 14.34
N THR A 434 -8.47 23.66 13.81
CA THR A 434 -7.92 22.99 12.63
C THR A 434 -7.60 21.52 12.94
N MET A 435 -7.04 21.22 14.10
CA MET A 435 -6.76 19.86 14.55
C MET A 435 -8.04 19.05 14.75
N GLU A 436 -9.09 19.64 15.34
CA GLU A 436 -10.39 19.00 15.50
C GLU A 436 -11.05 18.71 14.15
N PHE A 437 -11.00 19.66 13.21
CA PHE A 437 -11.46 19.45 11.84
C PHE A 437 -10.70 18.32 11.13
N LEU A 438 -9.36 18.35 11.16
CA LEU A 438 -8.51 17.31 10.56
C LEU A 438 -8.72 15.96 11.21
N ASN A 439 -8.89 15.90 12.53
CA ASN A 439 -9.20 14.67 13.25
C ASN A 439 -10.58 14.12 12.85
N GLY A 440 -11.58 14.99 12.64
CA GLY A 440 -12.88 14.59 12.12
C GLY A 440 -12.81 14.02 10.70
N GLU A 441 -12.04 14.64 9.80
CA GLU A 441 -11.78 14.09 8.46
C GLU A 441 -11.00 12.77 8.54
N PHE A 442 -9.99 12.68 9.39
CA PHE A 442 -9.21 11.46 9.61
C PHE A 442 -10.11 10.30 10.09
N GLN A 443 -11.02 10.55 11.04
CA GLN A 443 -11.99 9.56 11.50
C GLN A 443 -12.92 9.09 10.37
N LYS A 444 -13.37 9.99 9.47
CA LYS A 444 -14.16 9.60 8.28
C LYS A 444 -13.35 8.70 7.34
N TYR A 445 -12.06 8.99 7.12
CA TYR A 445 -11.19 8.15 6.31
C TYR A 445 -10.90 6.80 6.97
N MET A 446 -10.68 6.77 8.28
CA MET A 446 -10.55 5.53 9.06
C MET A 446 -11.80 4.66 8.91
N HIS A 447 -13.00 5.22 9.07
CA HIS A 447 -14.23 4.46 8.86
C HIS A 447 -14.42 3.97 7.42
N LYS A 448 -13.98 4.73 6.41
CA LYS A 448 -13.98 4.27 5.01
C LYS A 448 -12.97 3.13 4.81
N PHE A 449 -11.79 3.25 5.42
CA PHE A 449 -10.75 2.24 5.39
C PHE A 449 -11.21 0.94 6.06
N ASP A 450 -11.81 1.02 7.25
CA ASP A 450 -12.36 -0.15 7.96
C ASP A 450 -13.43 -0.87 7.12
N LYS A 451 -14.31 -0.11 6.45
CA LYS A 451 -15.31 -0.68 5.53
C LYS A 451 -14.64 -1.35 4.32
N GLU A 452 -13.60 -0.73 3.76
CA GLU A 452 -12.83 -1.32 2.67
C GLU A 452 -12.09 -2.59 3.13
N GLU A 453 -11.54 -2.59 4.34
CA GLU A 453 -10.88 -3.75 4.94
C GLU A 453 -11.85 -4.92 5.14
N GLN A 454 -13.04 -4.65 5.69
CA GLN A 454 -14.11 -5.64 5.80
C GLN A 454 -14.53 -6.21 4.43
N LEU A 455 -14.63 -5.36 3.41
CA LEU A 455 -14.92 -5.80 2.03
C LEU A 455 -13.78 -6.65 1.46
N ARG A 456 -12.51 -6.27 1.68
CA ARG A 456 -11.34 -7.04 1.26
C ARG A 456 -11.31 -8.41 1.93
N GLU A 457 -11.65 -8.49 3.21
CA GLU A 457 -11.70 -9.76 3.93
C GLU A 457 -12.85 -10.65 3.42
N ALA A 458 -14.03 -10.09 3.18
CA ALA A 458 -15.14 -10.81 2.54
C ALA A 458 -14.76 -11.33 1.15
N LEU A 459 -14.02 -10.55 0.36
CA LEU A 459 -13.51 -10.97 -0.95
C LEU A 459 -12.42 -12.05 -0.83
N ARG A 460 -11.54 -11.99 0.17
CA ARG A 460 -10.56 -13.05 0.45
C ARG A 460 -11.24 -14.36 0.80
N HIS A 461 -12.25 -14.34 1.66
CA HIS A 461 -13.04 -15.53 1.97
C HIS A 461 -13.75 -16.09 0.73
N LYS A 462 -14.37 -15.25 -0.09
CA LYS A 462 -14.96 -15.69 -1.38
C LYS A 462 -13.92 -16.31 -2.30
N ARG A 463 -12.73 -15.71 -2.41
CA ARG A 463 -11.62 -16.25 -3.20
C ARG A 463 -11.16 -17.60 -2.67
N GLU A 464 -11.04 -17.76 -1.36
CA GLU A 464 -10.64 -19.02 -0.73
C GLU A 464 -11.69 -20.11 -0.97
N GLN A 465 -12.97 -19.78 -0.89
CA GLN A 465 -14.06 -20.70 -1.22
C GLN A 465 -13.97 -21.15 -2.68
N ILE A 466 -13.82 -20.21 -3.62
CA ILE A 466 -13.65 -20.52 -5.05
C ILE A 466 -12.41 -21.41 -5.27
N LEU A 467 -11.30 -21.16 -4.57
CA LEU A 467 -10.10 -21.99 -4.67
C LEU A 467 -10.35 -23.41 -4.16
N LYS A 468 -11.08 -23.59 -3.05
CA LYS A 468 -11.50 -24.90 -2.55
C LYS A 468 -12.37 -25.62 -3.58
N ASP A 469 -13.32 -24.92 -4.18
CA ASP A 469 -14.20 -25.48 -5.22
C ASP A 469 -13.39 -25.88 -6.46
N ILE A 470 -12.44 -25.05 -6.91
CA ILE A 470 -11.51 -25.39 -8.01
C ILE A 470 -10.67 -26.61 -7.67
N MET A 471 -10.13 -26.71 -6.46
CA MET A 471 -9.35 -27.87 -6.04
C MET A 471 -10.20 -29.14 -6.01
N HIS A 472 -11.44 -29.06 -5.52
CA HIS A 472 -12.39 -30.17 -5.54
C HIS A 472 -12.74 -30.58 -6.98
N ILE A 473 -13.00 -29.64 -7.89
CA ILE A 473 -13.24 -29.92 -9.31
C ILE A 473 -11.99 -30.55 -9.95
N LYS A 474 -10.80 -30.07 -9.63
CA LYS A 474 -9.55 -30.68 -10.12
C LYS A 474 -9.37 -32.12 -9.61
N ALA A 475 -9.56 -32.36 -8.32
CA ALA A 475 -9.46 -33.70 -7.75
C ALA A 475 -10.49 -34.65 -8.38
N THR A 476 -11.76 -34.24 -8.48
CA THR A 476 -12.80 -35.06 -9.10
C THR A 476 -12.58 -35.31 -10.59
N THR A 477 -12.03 -34.33 -11.33
CA THR A 477 -11.66 -34.53 -12.74
C THR A 477 -10.44 -35.42 -12.90
N GLU A 478 -9.43 -35.31 -12.03
CA GLU A 478 -8.28 -36.22 -11.97
C GLU A 478 -8.72 -37.65 -11.64
N ASP A 479 -9.60 -37.84 -10.65
CA ASP A 479 -10.21 -39.14 -10.32
C ASP A 479 -10.99 -39.71 -11.50
N TYR A 480 -11.79 -38.88 -12.18
CA TYR A 480 -12.51 -39.30 -13.39
C TYR A 480 -11.54 -39.71 -14.51
N LEU A 481 -10.48 -38.94 -14.74
CA LEU A 481 -9.48 -39.21 -15.78
C LEU A 481 -8.62 -40.43 -15.45
N THR A 482 -8.28 -40.66 -14.18
CA THR A 482 -7.56 -41.86 -13.74
C THR A 482 -8.45 -43.09 -13.89
N HIS A 483 -9.72 -43.02 -13.50
CA HIS A 483 -10.70 -44.08 -13.74
C HIS A 483 -10.87 -44.37 -15.24
N LEU A 484 -11.00 -43.33 -16.07
CA LEU A 484 -11.07 -43.47 -17.53
C LEU A 484 -9.80 -44.09 -18.11
N SER A 485 -8.63 -43.68 -17.61
CA SER A 485 -7.32 -44.22 -18.02
C SER A 485 -7.17 -45.68 -17.62
N MET A 486 -7.60 -46.07 -16.42
CA MET A 486 -7.66 -47.47 -15.98
C MET A 486 -8.60 -48.28 -16.87
N ARG A 487 -9.80 -47.75 -17.18
CA ARG A 487 -10.74 -48.38 -18.12
C ARG A 487 -10.15 -48.50 -19.53
N MET A 488 -9.44 -47.50 -20.02
CA MET A 488 -8.75 -47.57 -21.31
C MET A 488 -7.63 -48.62 -21.28
N LYS A 489 -6.86 -48.71 -20.19
CA LYS A 489 -5.83 -49.75 -20.02
C LYS A 489 -6.44 -51.15 -20.01
N THR A 490 -7.55 -51.36 -19.29
CA THR A 490 -8.23 -52.67 -19.28
C THR A 490 -8.81 -53.01 -20.64
N LEU A 491 -9.40 -52.05 -21.37
CA LEU A 491 -9.86 -52.26 -22.74
C LEU A 491 -8.70 -52.54 -23.71
N LYS A 492 -7.56 -51.86 -23.58
CA LYS A 492 -6.35 -52.14 -24.36
C LYS A 492 -5.84 -53.55 -24.09
N LYS A 493 -5.75 -53.96 -22.82
CA LYS A 493 -5.34 -55.31 -22.43
C LYS A 493 -6.30 -56.36 -23.00
N LYS A 494 -7.61 -56.16 -22.89
CA LYS A 494 -8.62 -57.02 -23.53
C LYS A 494 -8.43 -57.10 -25.05
N ARG A 495 -8.14 -55.98 -25.71
CA ARG A 495 -7.84 -55.96 -27.15
C ARG A 495 -6.57 -56.75 -27.48
N GLU A 496 -5.53 -56.62 -26.67
CA GLU A 496 -4.27 -57.37 -26.81
C GLU A 496 -4.46 -58.87 -26.56
N GLU A 497 -5.33 -59.27 -25.63
CA GLU A 497 -5.72 -60.66 -25.35
C GLU A 497 -6.58 -61.26 -26.46
N LEU A 498 -7.48 -60.46 -27.06
CA LEU A 498 -8.31 -60.91 -28.19
C LEU A 498 -7.52 -61.00 -29.50
N LEU A 499 -6.43 -60.26 -29.65
CA LEU A 499 -5.61 -60.27 -30.87
C LEU A 499 -5.02 -61.66 -31.22
N PRO A 500 -4.37 -62.40 -30.29
CA PRO A 500 -3.88 -63.75 -30.57
C PRO A 500 -5.03 -64.73 -30.78
N GLU A 501 -6.17 -64.55 -30.11
CA GLU A 501 -7.34 -65.41 -30.33
C GLU A 501 -7.92 -65.21 -31.74
N ILE A 502 -8.03 -63.95 -32.20
CA ILE A 502 -8.37 -63.65 -33.60
C ILE A 502 -7.35 -64.29 -34.56
N LYS A 503 -6.05 -64.23 -34.27
CA LYS A 503 -5.02 -64.88 -35.10
C LYS A 503 -5.16 -66.41 -35.10
N ARG A 504 -5.46 -67.03 -33.96
CA ARG A 504 -5.71 -68.47 -33.83
C ARG A 504 -6.92 -68.87 -34.66
N LEU A 505 -8.03 -68.16 -34.50
CA LEU A 505 -9.25 -68.39 -35.28
C LEU A 505 -9.00 -68.18 -36.78
N GLN A 506 -8.21 -67.18 -37.18
CA GLN A 506 -7.83 -66.98 -38.58
C GLN A 506 -7.01 -68.18 -39.12
N GLN A 507 -6.08 -68.71 -38.32
CA GLN A 507 -5.32 -69.92 -38.69
C GLN A 507 -6.21 -71.15 -38.78
N GLU A 508 -7.19 -71.31 -37.88
CA GLU A 508 -8.17 -72.38 -37.93
C GLU A 508 -9.07 -72.26 -39.16
N ILE A 509 -9.56 -71.06 -39.49
CA ILE A 509 -10.31 -70.79 -40.72
C ILE A 509 -9.46 -71.17 -41.94
N ASN A 510 -8.18 -70.80 -41.98
CA ASN A 510 -7.29 -71.16 -43.09
C ASN A 510 -7.08 -72.69 -43.18
N LYS A 511 -6.86 -73.38 -42.06
CA LYS A 511 -6.79 -74.86 -42.04
C LYS A 511 -8.08 -75.50 -42.52
N HIS A 512 -9.24 -74.99 -42.11
CA HIS A 512 -10.52 -75.47 -42.59
C HIS A 512 -10.70 -75.18 -44.08
N ALA A 513 -10.26 -74.03 -44.58
CA ALA A 513 -10.28 -73.71 -46.01
C ALA A 513 -9.38 -74.66 -46.82
N GLU A 514 -8.16 -74.93 -46.35
CA GLU A 514 -7.26 -75.93 -46.94
C GLU A 514 -7.87 -77.33 -46.94
N MET A 515 -8.50 -77.72 -45.83
CA MET A 515 -9.20 -79.00 -45.71
C MET A 515 -10.39 -79.08 -46.67
N ILE A 516 -11.16 -78.00 -46.83
CA ILE A 516 -12.24 -77.92 -47.82
C ILE A 516 -11.69 -78.07 -49.24
N VAL A 517 -10.54 -77.46 -49.56
CA VAL A 517 -9.89 -77.62 -50.88
C VAL A 517 -9.43 -79.07 -51.09
N ALA A 518 -8.80 -79.68 -50.08
CA ALA A 518 -8.36 -81.07 -50.14
C ALA A 518 -9.55 -82.03 -50.29
N LEU A 519 -10.63 -81.82 -49.54
CA LEU A 519 -11.87 -82.59 -49.66
C LEU A 519 -12.54 -82.37 -51.02
N LYS A 520 -12.56 -81.15 -51.55
CA LYS A 520 -13.05 -80.89 -52.91
C LYS A 520 -12.23 -81.63 -53.96
N ARG A 521 -10.89 -81.70 -53.80
CA ARG A 521 -10.01 -82.47 -54.68
C ARG A 521 -10.32 -83.97 -54.58
N GLN A 522 -10.38 -84.51 -53.37
CA GLN A 522 -10.75 -85.92 -53.13
C GLN A 522 -12.12 -86.24 -53.71
N LEU A 523 -13.11 -85.35 -53.54
CA LEU A 523 -14.44 -85.54 -54.10
C LEU A 523 -14.41 -85.50 -55.64
N SER A 524 -13.54 -84.68 -56.25
CA SER A 524 -13.34 -84.71 -57.71
C SER A 524 -12.66 -85.98 -58.20
N GLU A 525 -11.68 -86.51 -57.44
CA GLU A 525 -10.98 -87.76 -57.74
C GLU A 525 -11.88 -88.98 -57.57
N GLU A 526 -12.62 -89.06 -56.46
CA GLU A 526 -13.68 -90.06 -56.24
C GLU A 526 -14.76 -89.96 -57.33
N LYS A 527 -15.22 -88.75 -57.68
CA LYS A 527 -16.21 -88.58 -58.75
C LYS A 527 -15.67 -89.06 -60.10
N ALA A 528 -14.40 -88.81 -60.41
CA ALA A 528 -13.77 -89.35 -61.62
C ALA A 528 -13.63 -90.88 -61.56
N ALA A 529 -13.26 -91.44 -60.41
CA ALA A 529 -13.20 -92.89 -60.20
C ALA A 529 -14.59 -93.56 -60.32
N TYR A 530 -15.64 -92.94 -59.75
CA TYR A 530 -17.02 -93.39 -59.92
C TYR A 530 -17.48 -93.27 -61.36
N SER A 531 -17.14 -92.19 -62.08
CA SER A 531 -17.45 -92.06 -63.51
C SER A 531 -16.78 -93.17 -64.32
N SER A 532 -15.51 -93.48 -64.04
CA SER A 532 -14.80 -94.60 -64.69
C SER A 532 -15.39 -95.96 -64.33
N LYS A 533 -15.82 -96.14 -63.08
CA LYS A 533 -16.52 -97.36 -62.64
C LYS A 533 -17.91 -97.48 -63.25
N GLU A 534 -18.62 -96.38 -63.41
CA GLU A 534 -19.91 -96.32 -64.10
C GLU A 534 -19.75 -96.65 -65.58
N GLU A 535 -18.72 -96.12 -66.25
CA GLU A 535 -18.35 -96.50 -67.62
C GLU A 535 -18.00 -98.00 -67.74
N HIS A 536 -17.23 -98.55 -66.79
CA HIS A 536 -16.94 -99.99 -66.74
C HIS A 536 -18.20 -100.83 -66.53
N LEU A 537 -19.04 -100.46 -65.56
CA LEU A 537 -20.29 -101.15 -65.28
C LEU A 537 -21.28 -101.03 -66.45
N LEU A 538 -21.31 -99.91 -67.16
CA LEU A 538 -22.11 -99.77 -68.39
C LEU A 538 -21.57 -100.66 -69.52
N ALA A 539 -20.24 -100.82 -69.63
CA ALA A 539 -19.64 -101.76 -70.57
C ALA A 539 -19.95 -103.22 -70.20
N GLU A 540 -19.91 -103.55 -68.90
CA GLU A 540 -20.24 -104.87 -68.36
C GLU A 540 -21.74 -105.17 -68.49
N ILE A 541 -22.61 -104.18 -68.24
CA ILE A 541 -24.06 -104.29 -68.50
C ILE A 541 -24.32 -104.51 -69.99
N LYS A 542 -23.58 -103.84 -70.90
CA LYS A 542 -23.69 -104.12 -72.35
C LYS A 542 -23.24 -105.54 -72.69
N GLN A 543 -22.17 -106.05 -72.07
CA GLN A 543 -21.74 -107.44 -72.22
C GLN A 543 -22.80 -108.43 -71.72
N LEU A 544 -23.31 -108.21 -70.52
CA LEU A 544 -24.36 -109.05 -69.92
C LEU A 544 -25.68 -108.95 -70.70
N GLN A 545 -26.03 -107.80 -71.27
CA GLN A 545 -27.18 -107.66 -72.16
C GLN A 545 -27.00 -108.52 -73.41
N ASN A 546 -25.81 -108.52 -74.03
CA ASN A 546 -25.51 -109.42 -75.15
C ASN A 546 -25.57 -110.90 -74.73
N GLU A 547 -25.09 -111.26 -73.53
CA GLU A 547 -25.18 -112.63 -73.00
C GLU A 547 -26.61 -113.05 -72.67
N ILE A 548 -27.44 -112.14 -72.15
CA ILE A 548 -28.87 -112.36 -71.90
C ILE A 548 -29.61 -112.53 -73.23
N GLU A 549 -29.26 -111.82 -74.29
CA GLU A 549 -29.81 -112.05 -75.63
C GLU A 549 -29.49 -113.47 -76.13
N ILE A 550 -28.28 -113.97 -75.88
CA ILE A 550 -27.88 -115.35 -76.20
C ILE A 550 -28.66 -116.35 -75.33
N LEU A 551 -28.75 -116.12 -74.02
CA LEU A 551 -29.45 -117.00 -73.06
C LEU A 551 -30.97 -117.03 -73.26
N ASN A 552 -31.60 -115.91 -73.64
CA ASN A 552 -33.01 -115.88 -73.99
C ASN A 552 -33.30 -116.70 -75.26
N GLY A 553 -32.32 -116.83 -76.16
CA GLY A 553 -32.34 -117.82 -77.23
C GLY A 553 -32.50 -119.25 -76.69
N THR A 554 -31.70 -119.63 -75.69
CA THR A 554 -31.71 -120.98 -75.08
C THR A 554 -32.90 -121.26 -74.14
N ILE A 555 -33.42 -120.26 -73.40
CA ILE A 555 -34.55 -120.46 -72.46
C ILE A 555 -35.85 -120.73 -73.21
N LYS A 556 -36.01 -120.22 -74.43
CA LYS A 556 -37.15 -120.55 -75.29
C LYS A 556 -37.22 -122.05 -75.60
N GLU A 557 -36.08 -122.74 -75.67
CA GLU A 557 -36.01 -124.18 -75.95
C GLU A 557 -36.32 -125.06 -74.72
N MET A 558 -35.99 -124.63 -73.49
CA MET A 558 -36.24 -125.43 -72.28
C MET A 558 -37.64 -125.30 -71.68
N LYS A 559 -38.36 -124.20 -71.93
CA LYS A 559 -39.68 -123.95 -71.31
C LYS A 559 -40.78 -124.88 -71.82
N GLU A 560 -40.56 -125.57 -72.93
CA GLU A 560 -41.47 -126.58 -73.49
C GLU A 560 -41.41 -127.94 -72.73
N GLN A 561 -40.39 -128.19 -71.88
CA GLN A 561 -40.16 -129.49 -71.24
C GLN A 561 -40.65 -129.61 -69.78
N LEU A 562 -40.93 -128.51 -69.07
CA LEU A 562 -41.20 -128.53 -67.61
C LEU A 562 -42.70 -128.62 -67.23
N GLN A 563 -43.62 -128.48 -68.18
CA GLN A 563 -45.07 -128.48 -67.94
C GLN A 563 -45.63 -129.86 -67.50
N GLU A 564 -44.81 -130.93 -67.55
CA GLU A 564 -45.26 -132.33 -67.47
C GLU A 564 -45.13 -132.97 -66.06
N LYS A 565 -44.40 -132.38 -65.10
CA LYS A 565 -43.89 -133.11 -63.90
C LYS A 565 -44.48 -132.74 -62.52
N ILE A 566 -45.39 -131.77 -62.40
CA ILE A 566 -45.82 -131.17 -61.10
C ILE A 566 -46.95 -131.93 -60.36
N SER A 567 -47.58 -132.94 -60.94
CA SER A 567 -48.82 -133.52 -60.40
C SER A 567 -48.68 -134.59 -59.30
N THR A 568 -47.48 -135.04 -58.89
CA THR A 568 -47.31 -136.26 -58.08
C THR A 568 -46.89 -136.07 -56.60
N GLN A 569 -46.81 -134.85 -56.07
CA GLN A 569 -46.15 -134.56 -54.78
C GLN A 569 -47.06 -134.55 -53.51
N GLN A 570 -48.38 -134.74 -53.60
CA GLN A 570 -49.29 -134.54 -52.45
C GLN A 570 -49.55 -135.77 -51.54
N MET A 571 -48.82 -136.89 -51.64
CA MET A 571 -49.21 -138.15 -50.96
C MET A 571 -48.26 -138.70 -49.86
N LEU A 572 -47.13 -138.07 -49.53
CA LEU A 572 -46.07 -138.73 -48.72
C LEU A 572 -45.76 -138.13 -47.33
N GLU A 573 -46.57 -137.20 -46.81
CA GLU A 573 -46.33 -136.57 -45.48
C GLU A 573 -46.80 -137.41 -44.26
N SER A 574 -47.22 -138.66 -44.45
CA SER A 574 -47.75 -139.52 -43.37
C SER A 574 -46.73 -140.48 -42.72
N MET A 575 -45.43 -140.44 -43.04
CA MET A 575 -44.63 -141.67 -42.91
C MET A 575 -43.43 -141.79 -41.95
N LEU A 576 -42.82 -140.79 -41.28
CA LEU A 576 -41.61 -141.12 -40.49
C LEU A 576 -41.23 -140.03 -39.44
N ALA A 577 -41.38 -140.16 -38.13
CA ALA A 577 -41.73 -141.22 -37.18
C ALA A 577 -40.78 -142.44 -37.02
N ASP A 578 -39.98 -142.88 -38.00
CA ASP A 578 -39.23 -144.16 -37.86
C ASP A 578 -37.69 -144.09 -37.73
N GLU A 579 -36.98 -143.00 -38.03
CA GLU A 579 -35.50 -143.07 -38.10
C GLU A 579 -34.76 -142.41 -36.90
N THR A 580 -35.08 -142.90 -35.71
CA THR A 580 -34.36 -142.65 -34.44
C THR A 580 -33.32 -143.75 -34.16
N ALA A 581 -32.48 -144.13 -35.13
CA ALA A 581 -31.68 -145.36 -34.98
C ALA A 581 -30.27 -145.46 -35.63
N ALA A 582 -29.65 -144.41 -36.20
CA ALA A 582 -28.51 -144.67 -37.12
C ALA A 582 -27.26 -143.76 -37.06
N CYS A 583 -26.97 -143.04 -35.97
CA CYS A 583 -25.69 -142.31 -35.84
C CYS A 583 -24.77 -142.83 -34.72
N ASP A 584 -24.84 -144.13 -34.45
CA ASP A 584 -23.93 -144.90 -33.58
C ASP A 584 -22.54 -145.20 -34.21
N GLU A 585 -22.19 -144.63 -35.38
CA GLU A 585 -20.90 -144.90 -36.06
C GLU A 585 -19.87 -143.76 -36.05
N LEU A 586 -20.10 -142.67 -35.30
CA LEU A 586 -19.00 -141.76 -34.89
C LEU A 586 -18.36 -142.16 -33.55
N HIS A 587 -18.81 -143.29 -32.97
CA HIS A 587 -18.24 -143.93 -31.79
C HIS A 587 -16.84 -144.56 -32.01
N LYS A 588 -16.26 -144.47 -33.22
CA LYS A 588 -14.92 -145.02 -33.53
C LYS A 588 -13.77 -144.02 -33.58
N GLU A 589 -14.01 -142.71 -33.49
CA GLU A 589 -12.94 -141.72 -33.26
C GLU A 589 -12.60 -141.58 -31.76
N CYS A 590 -13.36 -142.27 -30.89
CA CYS A 590 -13.21 -142.30 -29.42
C CYS A 590 -11.91 -142.95 -28.88
N GLU A 591 -10.96 -143.40 -29.71
CA GLU A 591 -9.68 -143.96 -29.22
C GLU A 591 -8.40 -143.18 -29.60
N ALA A 592 -8.47 -142.13 -30.42
CA ALA A 592 -7.28 -141.35 -30.80
C ALA A 592 -6.92 -140.21 -29.81
N GLN A 593 -7.86 -139.74 -28.99
CA GLN A 593 -7.66 -138.61 -28.05
C GLN A 593 -7.16 -139.01 -26.65
N LYS A 594 -6.36 -140.09 -26.60
CA LYS A 594 -5.34 -140.28 -25.56
C LYS A 594 -4.24 -139.18 -25.62
N ASN A 595 -4.20 -138.41 -26.72
CA ASN A 595 -3.22 -137.35 -27.00
C ASN A 595 -3.64 -135.93 -26.59
N GLU A 596 -4.87 -135.70 -26.13
CA GLU A 596 -5.30 -134.35 -25.69
C GLU A 596 -4.88 -134.04 -24.23
N LYS A 597 -4.37 -135.04 -23.52
CA LYS A 597 -3.67 -134.84 -22.23
C LYS A 597 -2.41 -133.98 -22.37
N TYR A 598 -1.82 -133.87 -23.57
CA TYR A 598 -0.66 -133.00 -23.83
C TYR A 598 -1.02 -131.51 -24.00
N GLU A 599 -2.26 -131.16 -24.36
CA GLU A 599 -2.68 -129.74 -24.44
C GLU A 599 -3.04 -129.15 -23.07
N LEU A 600 -3.41 -130.02 -22.10
CA LEU A 600 -3.53 -129.68 -20.69
C LEU A 600 -2.21 -129.19 -20.07
N ASP A 601 -1.05 -129.61 -20.56
CA ASP A 601 0.25 -129.15 -20.04
C ASP A 601 0.74 -127.84 -20.70
N SER A 602 0.32 -127.54 -21.94
CA SER A 602 0.68 -126.31 -22.67
C SER A 602 -0.05 -125.05 -22.15
N THR A 603 -1.35 -125.16 -21.88
CA THR A 603 -2.16 -124.05 -21.36
C THR A 603 -1.81 -123.72 -19.90
N ILE A 604 -1.45 -124.73 -19.09
CA ILE A 604 -0.97 -124.53 -17.72
C ILE A 604 0.43 -123.87 -17.71
N ALA A 605 1.30 -124.15 -18.69
CA ALA A 605 2.60 -123.49 -18.84
C ALA A 605 2.48 -122.01 -19.31
N GLN A 606 1.50 -121.69 -20.16
CA GLN A 606 1.19 -120.31 -20.58
C GLN A 606 0.60 -119.48 -19.44
N LEU A 607 -0.31 -120.05 -18.64
CA LEU A 607 -0.86 -119.38 -17.45
C LEU A 607 0.20 -119.19 -16.35
N LYS A 608 1.16 -120.11 -16.20
CA LYS A 608 2.32 -119.95 -15.30
C LYS A 608 3.27 -118.82 -15.75
N THR A 609 3.53 -118.67 -17.05
CA THR A 609 4.37 -117.58 -17.58
C THR A 609 3.67 -116.21 -17.56
N GLU A 610 2.34 -116.16 -17.66
CA GLU A 610 1.56 -114.93 -17.49
C GLU A 610 1.48 -114.50 -16.01
N THR A 611 1.41 -115.48 -15.10
CA THR A 611 1.50 -115.25 -13.64
C THR A 611 2.91 -114.81 -13.21
N GLU A 612 3.99 -115.33 -13.81
CA GLU A 612 5.37 -114.86 -13.62
C GLU A 612 5.62 -113.47 -14.21
N LYS A 613 5.00 -113.11 -15.33
CA LYS A 613 5.02 -111.74 -15.88
C LYS A 613 4.29 -110.73 -14.97
N LEU A 614 3.14 -111.09 -14.39
CA LEU A 614 2.45 -110.25 -13.39
C LEU A 614 3.23 -110.14 -12.07
N LEU A 615 3.93 -111.20 -11.64
CA LEU A 615 4.85 -111.20 -10.48
C LEU A 615 6.16 -110.43 -10.72
N SER A 616 6.59 -110.25 -11.98
CA SER A 616 7.79 -109.49 -12.35
C SER A 616 7.66 -107.96 -12.16
N SER A 617 6.44 -107.44 -11.92
CA SER A 617 6.18 -106.03 -11.56
C SER A 617 6.28 -105.74 -10.05
N LYS A 618 6.25 -106.79 -9.20
CA LYS A 618 6.26 -106.69 -7.73
C LYS A 618 7.56 -106.12 -7.13
N PRO A 619 8.77 -106.34 -7.69
CA PRO A 619 10.00 -105.71 -7.22
C PRO A 619 10.04 -104.21 -7.56
N GLN A 620 9.50 -103.80 -8.72
CA GLN A 620 9.40 -102.39 -9.11
C GLN A 620 8.39 -101.64 -8.23
N LEU A 621 7.23 -102.23 -7.91
CA LEU A 621 6.31 -101.62 -6.96
C LEU A 621 6.91 -101.53 -5.55
N LYS A 622 7.66 -102.55 -5.08
CA LYS A 622 8.36 -102.52 -3.79
C LYS A 622 9.52 -101.53 -3.75
N SER A 623 10.30 -101.38 -4.81
CA SER A 623 11.40 -100.40 -4.88
C SER A 623 10.85 -98.98 -5.00
N LEU A 624 9.72 -98.78 -5.69
CA LEU A 624 9.05 -97.49 -5.79
C LEU A 624 8.32 -97.14 -4.48
N LEU A 625 7.76 -98.12 -3.75
CA LEU A 625 7.23 -97.92 -2.39
C LEU A 625 8.34 -97.67 -1.35
N ALA A 626 9.51 -98.32 -1.48
CA ALA A 626 10.68 -98.06 -0.63
C ALA A 626 11.33 -96.71 -0.95
N ALA A 627 11.39 -96.32 -2.23
CA ALA A 627 11.84 -95.00 -2.65
C ALA A 627 10.85 -93.90 -2.25
N MET A 628 9.54 -94.11 -2.36
CA MET A 628 8.53 -93.20 -1.82
C MET A 628 8.57 -93.16 -0.29
N ARG A 629 8.73 -94.29 0.40
CA ARG A 629 8.86 -94.30 1.87
C ARG A 629 10.13 -93.62 2.34
N ASN A 630 11.27 -93.80 1.66
CA ASN A 630 12.52 -93.10 1.98
C ASN A 630 12.48 -91.63 1.55
N SER A 631 11.80 -91.29 0.45
CA SER A 631 11.56 -89.91 0.02
C SER A 631 10.64 -89.18 0.99
N LEU A 632 9.54 -89.81 1.40
CA LEU A 632 8.63 -89.28 2.43
C LEU A 632 9.30 -89.27 3.80
N TYR A 633 10.10 -90.27 4.17
CA TYR A 633 10.85 -90.27 5.42
C TYR A 633 11.92 -89.18 5.43
N ASN A 634 12.64 -88.97 4.33
CA ASN A 634 13.61 -87.87 4.20
C ASN A 634 12.92 -86.50 4.10
N GLN A 635 11.74 -86.41 3.47
CA GLN A 635 10.92 -85.20 3.51
C GLN A 635 10.42 -84.94 4.92
N VAL A 636 9.87 -85.93 5.63
CA VAL A 636 9.41 -85.81 7.01
C VAL A 636 10.57 -85.48 7.94
N LYS A 637 11.75 -86.07 7.73
CA LYS A 637 12.98 -85.77 8.49
C LYS A 637 13.48 -84.36 8.21
N ASN A 638 13.53 -83.93 6.94
CA ASN A 638 13.89 -82.56 6.57
C ASN A 638 12.86 -81.55 7.10
N THR A 639 11.57 -81.85 7.02
CA THR A 639 10.52 -80.98 7.58
C THR A 639 10.57 -80.97 9.10
N ALA A 640 10.97 -82.07 9.76
CA ALA A 640 11.16 -82.12 11.20
C ALA A 640 12.41 -81.33 11.65
N GLU A 641 13.48 -81.36 10.87
CA GLU A 641 14.68 -80.54 11.09
C GLU A 641 14.39 -79.06 10.82
N GLN A 642 13.66 -78.74 9.75
CA GLN A 642 13.16 -77.39 9.47
C GLN A 642 12.19 -76.90 10.55
N LEU A 643 11.33 -77.78 11.08
CA LEU A 643 10.47 -77.49 12.23
C LEU A 643 11.30 -77.20 13.48
N LYS A 644 12.37 -77.95 13.75
CA LYS A 644 13.28 -77.65 14.87
C LYS A 644 13.99 -76.32 14.71
N PHE A 645 14.44 -75.97 13.49
CA PHE A 645 15.01 -74.66 13.21
C PHE A 645 13.97 -73.55 13.36
N MET A 646 12.75 -73.74 12.84
CA MET A 646 11.65 -72.80 13.02
C MET A 646 11.25 -72.66 14.49
N GLU A 647 11.19 -73.75 15.26
CA GLU A 647 10.91 -73.71 16.70
C GLU A 647 12.00 -72.98 17.48
N ALA A 648 13.27 -73.19 17.12
CA ALA A 648 14.39 -72.44 17.68
C ALA A 648 14.33 -70.95 17.32
N ASP A 649 14.00 -70.62 16.07
CA ASP A 649 13.80 -69.24 15.62
C ASP A 649 12.58 -68.59 16.28
N ILE A 650 11.48 -69.31 16.45
CA ILE A 650 10.28 -68.85 17.17
C ILE A 650 10.64 -68.59 18.63
N TYR A 651 11.39 -69.49 19.28
CA TYR A 651 11.84 -69.31 20.66
C TYR A 651 12.75 -68.09 20.81
N GLU A 652 13.74 -67.92 19.92
CA GLU A 652 14.64 -66.77 19.93
C GLU A 652 13.89 -65.46 19.59
N THR A 653 12.93 -65.50 18.67
CA THR A 653 12.06 -64.36 18.35
C THR A 653 11.18 -63.99 19.54
N ASN A 654 10.61 -64.97 20.24
CA ASN A 654 9.81 -64.73 21.45
C ASN A 654 10.67 -64.17 22.59
N ARG A 655 11.91 -64.65 22.76
CA ARG A 655 12.85 -64.09 23.74
C ARG A 655 13.23 -62.65 23.42
N ARG A 656 13.44 -62.32 22.14
CA ARG A 656 13.67 -60.94 21.69
C ARG A 656 12.43 -60.06 21.89
N LEU A 657 11.25 -60.60 21.64
CA LEU A 657 9.97 -59.92 21.90
C LEU A 657 9.82 -59.61 23.39
N GLU A 658 10.08 -60.57 24.28
CA GLU A 658 10.05 -60.37 25.74
C GLU A 658 11.06 -59.29 26.17
N HIS A 659 12.27 -59.28 25.60
CA HIS A 659 13.25 -58.23 25.87
C HIS A 659 12.77 -56.85 25.40
N LEU A 660 12.18 -56.77 24.21
CA LEU A 660 11.58 -55.53 23.70
C LEU A 660 10.40 -55.07 24.54
N GLU A 661 9.57 -55.98 25.06
CA GLU A 661 8.46 -55.67 25.96
C GLU A 661 8.97 -55.12 27.30
N ILE A 662 10.04 -55.69 27.86
CA ILE A 662 10.71 -55.18 29.06
C ILE A 662 11.27 -53.78 28.81
N GLU A 663 11.98 -53.55 27.71
CA GLU A 663 12.51 -52.23 27.37
C GLU A 663 11.39 -51.22 27.06
N ASN A 664 10.31 -51.64 26.42
CA ASN A 664 9.14 -50.79 26.19
C ASN A 664 8.46 -50.40 27.52
N CYS A 665 8.37 -51.32 28.49
CA CYS A 665 7.92 -51.01 29.84
C CYS A 665 8.86 -50.02 30.56
N LYS A 666 10.18 -50.16 30.42
CA LYS A 666 11.15 -49.19 30.97
C LYS A 666 11.01 -47.82 30.31
N LEU A 667 10.83 -47.76 28.99
CA LEU A 667 10.59 -46.51 28.26
C LEU A 667 9.28 -45.86 28.66
N LYS A 668 8.19 -46.63 28.85
CA LYS A 668 6.91 -46.13 29.38
C LYS A 668 7.07 -45.54 30.78
N LEU A 669 7.84 -46.20 31.66
CA LEU A 669 8.14 -45.68 32.99
C LEU A 669 8.97 -44.39 32.94
N CYS A 670 9.98 -44.33 32.08
CA CYS A 670 10.80 -43.14 31.88
C CYS A 670 9.97 -41.97 31.30
N ASN A 671 9.11 -42.24 30.33
CA ASN A 671 8.15 -41.27 29.79
C ASN A 671 7.20 -40.77 30.87
N PHE A 672 6.67 -41.65 31.73
CA PHE A 672 5.83 -41.24 32.85
C PHE A 672 6.58 -40.32 33.84
N GLN A 673 7.84 -40.63 34.14
CA GLN A 673 8.70 -39.79 34.97
C GLN A 673 8.98 -38.43 34.32
N LEU A 674 9.27 -38.39 33.01
CA LEU A 674 9.46 -37.15 32.25
C LEU A 674 8.20 -36.30 32.18
N VAL A 675 7.02 -36.92 32.01
CA VAL A 675 5.73 -36.23 32.08
C VAL A 675 5.52 -35.61 33.46
N ARG A 676 5.88 -36.31 34.54
CA ARG A 676 5.81 -35.76 35.90
C ARG A 676 6.79 -34.60 36.12
N VAL A 677 8.03 -34.72 35.63
CA VAL A 677 9.02 -33.64 35.72
C VAL A 677 8.59 -32.42 34.91
N THR A 678 8.10 -32.61 33.68
CA THR A 678 7.59 -31.50 32.87
C THR A 678 6.37 -30.83 33.49
N ALA A 679 5.47 -31.57 34.16
CA ALA A 679 4.40 -30.99 34.95
C ALA A 679 4.93 -30.13 36.11
N SER A 680 5.91 -30.63 36.88
CA SER A 680 6.52 -29.86 37.97
C SER A 680 7.28 -28.62 37.49
N LEU A 681 7.93 -28.68 36.32
CA LEU A 681 8.60 -27.54 35.71
C LEU A 681 7.60 -26.49 35.21
N LYS A 682 6.43 -26.91 34.70
CA LYS A 682 5.34 -25.99 34.34
C LYS A 682 4.79 -25.27 35.57
N GLU A 683 4.54 -25.99 36.66
CA GLU A 683 4.12 -25.39 37.93
C GLU A 683 5.18 -24.41 38.47
N GLY A 684 6.46 -24.77 38.39
CA GLY A 684 7.57 -23.88 38.76
C GLY A 684 7.62 -22.60 37.90
N ARG A 685 7.43 -22.73 36.58
CA ARG A 685 7.35 -21.59 35.66
C ARG A 685 6.17 -20.68 35.97
N GLU A 686 5.00 -21.23 36.27
CA GLU A 686 3.81 -20.47 36.63
C GLU A 686 4.02 -19.67 37.93
N LYS A 687 4.63 -20.29 38.95
CA LYS A 687 5.04 -19.60 40.18
C LYS A 687 6.04 -18.47 39.90
N GLN A 688 6.99 -18.69 39.00
CA GLN A 688 7.97 -17.66 38.63
C GLN A 688 7.33 -16.49 37.85
N ILE A 689 6.36 -16.76 36.97
CA ILE A 689 5.59 -15.72 36.27
C ILE A 689 4.75 -14.93 37.28
N ALA A 690 4.09 -15.60 38.23
CA ALA A 690 3.33 -14.94 39.28
C ALA A 690 4.22 -14.04 40.16
N ALA A 691 5.40 -14.52 40.55
CA ALA A 691 6.38 -13.74 41.32
C ALA A 691 6.90 -12.53 40.52
N LYS A 692 7.17 -12.69 39.22
CA LYS A 692 7.57 -11.58 38.36
C LYS A 692 6.47 -10.51 38.26
N ASN A 693 5.22 -10.92 38.02
CA ASN A 693 4.11 -9.98 37.94
C ASN A 693 3.91 -9.23 39.26
N GLN A 694 4.10 -9.91 40.40
CA GLN A 694 4.06 -9.27 41.71
C GLN A 694 5.17 -8.22 41.86
N GLN A 695 6.41 -8.54 41.44
CA GLN A 695 7.52 -7.58 41.43
C GLN A 695 7.26 -6.39 40.50
N ASP A 696 6.68 -6.62 39.32
CA ASP A 696 6.34 -5.55 38.37
C ASP A 696 5.27 -4.60 38.98
N ILE A 697 4.28 -5.13 39.71
CA ILE A 697 3.29 -4.34 40.45
C ILE A 697 3.96 -3.53 41.57
N GLU A 698 4.85 -4.14 42.35
CA GLU A 698 5.59 -3.46 43.42
C GLU A 698 6.48 -2.33 42.87
N LEU A 699 7.16 -2.57 41.75
CA LEU A 699 7.95 -1.56 41.05
C LEU A 699 7.09 -0.39 40.56
N GLN A 700 5.89 -0.68 40.02
CA GLN A 700 4.96 0.36 39.60
C GLN A 700 4.50 1.22 40.79
N ILE A 701 4.17 0.59 41.93
CA ILE A 701 3.80 1.30 43.17
C ILE A 701 4.95 2.19 43.64
N ILE A 702 6.20 1.70 43.62
CA ILE A 702 7.37 2.51 43.99
C ILE A 702 7.55 3.69 43.03
N TYR A 703 7.39 3.46 41.73
CA TYR A 703 7.49 4.51 40.71
C TYR A 703 6.44 5.61 40.92
N ASP A 704 5.18 5.23 41.13
CA ASP A 704 4.09 6.17 41.36
C ASP A 704 4.29 6.96 42.67
N ASN A 705 4.78 6.29 43.72
CA ASN A 705 5.13 6.93 44.99
C ASN A 705 6.28 7.94 44.81
N LEU A 706 7.32 7.60 44.06
CA LEU A 706 8.45 8.50 43.79
C LEU A 706 7.99 9.73 43.00
N LEU A 707 7.13 9.55 42.01
CA LEU A 707 6.57 10.64 41.22
C LEU A 707 5.72 11.59 42.10
N ASN A 708 4.91 11.02 43.00
CA ASN A 708 4.14 11.78 43.98
C ASN A 708 5.04 12.54 44.95
N SER A 709 6.07 11.91 45.51
CA SER A 709 7.07 12.57 46.36
C SER A 709 7.79 13.70 45.63
N TRP A 710 8.18 13.50 44.37
CA TRP A 710 8.82 14.55 43.57
C TRP A 710 7.89 15.75 43.34
N SER A 711 6.59 15.50 43.11
CA SER A 711 5.59 16.56 42.97
C SER A 711 5.39 17.36 44.26
N LEU A 712 5.48 16.68 45.41
CA LEU A 712 5.44 17.30 46.74
C LEU A 712 6.67 18.16 46.98
N ASP A 713 7.86 17.64 46.70
CA ASP A 713 9.12 18.37 46.86
C ASP A 713 9.16 19.60 45.95
N SER A 714 8.72 19.47 44.70
CA SER A 714 8.60 20.60 43.76
C SER A 714 7.64 21.68 44.27
N ARG A 715 6.55 21.29 44.96
CA ARG A 715 5.61 22.22 45.57
C ARG A 715 6.24 22.94 46.78
N VAL A 716 6.93 22.20 47.66
CA VAL A 716 7.62 22.79 48.82
C VAL A 716 8.72 23.75 48.39
N GLN A 717 9.45 23.42 47.32
CA GLN A 717 10.44 24.32 46.75
C GLN A 717 9.81 25.63 46.27
N LYS A 718 8.67 25.55 45.56
CA LYS A 718 7.95 26.74 45.11
C LYS A 718 7.43 27.60 46.28
N GLU A 719 6.88 26.97 47.32
CA GLU A 719 6.44 27.67 48.54
C GLU A 719 7.62 28.35 49.26
N SER A 720 8.81 27.73 49.23
CA SER A 720 10.04 28.31 49.79
C SER A 720 10.52 29.50 48.97
N GLU A 721 10.52 29.40 47.64
CA GLU A 721 10.86 30.49 46.71
C GLU A 721 9.91 31.69 46.89
N GLU A 722 8.61 31.45 47.06
CA GLU A 722 7.62 32.49 47.35
C GLU A 722 7.85 33.15 48.72
N CYS A 723 8.24 32.38 49.75
CA CYS A 723 8.59 32.90 51.06
C CYS A 723 9.86 33.76 51.02
N GLU A 724 10.91 33.29 50.34
CA GLU A 724 12.14 34.04 50.12
C GLU A 724 11.87 35.35 49.39
N GLN A 725 11.01 35.33 48.37
CA GLN A 725 10.60 36.54 47.65
C GLN A 725 9.86 37.53 48.56
N CYS A 726 8.96 37.06 49.42
CA CYS A 726 8.26 37.89 50.41
C CYS A 726 9.23 38.53 51.42
N VAL A 727 10.24 37.79 51.88
CA VAL A 727 11.30 38.33 52.74
C VAL A 727 12.12 39.40 52.01
N LEU A 728 12.48 39.15 50.75
CA LEU A 728 13.20 40.12 49.92
C LEU A 728 12.40 41.41 49.70
N ASP A 729 11.09 41.31 49.47
CA ASP A 729 10.21 42.46 49.33
C ASP A 729 10.11 43.26 50.64
N THR A 730 10.05 42.57 51.78
CA THR A 730 10.08 43.20 53.12
C THR A 730 11.41 43.92 53.37
N ILE A 731 12.54 43.31 52.99
CA ILE A 731 13.87 43.93 53.06
C ILE A 731 13.91 45.17 52.16
N LYS A 732 13.33 45.10 50.96
CA LYS A 732 13.25 46.21 50.01
C LYS A 732 12.43 47.38 50.56
N GLU A 733 11.28 47.10 51.20
CA GLU A 733 10.51 48.13 51.92
C GLU A 733 11.30 48.75 53.07
N LEU A 734 12.00 47.94 53.87
CA LEU A 734 12.86 48.42 54.95
C LEU A 734 13.97 49.31 54.41
N MET A 735 14.61 48.92 53.31
CA MET A 735 15.60 49.74 52.63
C MET A 735 15.00 51.07 52.16
N GLN A 736 13.80 51.06 51.56
CA GLN A 736 13.11 52.29 51.18
C GLN A 736 12.78 53.19 52.39
N LYS A 737 12.36 52.62 53.53
CA LYS A 737 12.16 53.34 54.80
C LYS A 737 13.47 53.92 55.34
N ILE A 738 14.58 53.19 55.20
CA ILE A 738 15.91 53.69 55.57
C ILE A 738 16.30 54.84 54.64
N TYR A 739 16.10 54.72 53.33
CA TYR A 739 16.37 55.79 52.37
C TYR A 739 15.51 57.02 52.63
N SER A 740 14.23 56.88 52.96
CA SER A 740 13.36 58.01 53.32
C SER A 740 13.78 58.66 54.66
N ARG A 741 14.21 57.87 55.65
CA ARG A 741 14.85 58.39 56.88
C ARG A 741 16.14 59.13 56.58
N ILE A 742 17.00 58.58 55.71
CA ILE A 742 18.24 59.26 55.29
C ILE A 742 17.91 60.57 54.57
N ARG A 743 16.87 60.60 53.73
CA ARG A 743 16.45 61.82 53.03
C ARG A 743 15.89 62.88 53.98
N THR A 744 15.09 62.47 54.96
CA THR A 744 14.56 63.38 56.00
C THR A 744 15.65 63.85 56.95
N VAL A 745 16.56 62.99 57.39
CA VAL A 745 17.75 63.37 58.17
C VAL A 745 18.67 64.26 57.35
N GLY A 746 18.84 64.00 56.05
CA GLY A 746 19.57 64.84 55.11
C GLY A 746 18.94 66.22 54.99
N TYR A 747 17.62 66.30 54.80
CA TYR A 747 16.87 67.55 54.78
C TYR A 747 17.00 68.34 56.11
N VAL A 748 16.92 67.66 57.26
CA VAL A 748 17.17 68.27 58.57
C VAL A 748 18.63 68.73 58.71
N SER A 749 19.59 67.96 58.20
CA SER A 749 21.02 68.32 58.19
C SER A 749 21.29 69.53 57.32
N ASP A 750 20.64 69.63 56.17
CA ASP A 750 20.77 70.76 55.24
C ASP A 750 20.08 72.01 55.80
N GLN A 751 18.93 71.89 56.46
CA GLN A 751 18.34 73.00 57.23
C GLN A 751 19.26 73.46 58.38
N LEU A 752 19.93 72.55 59.08
CA LEU A 752 20.89 72.88 60.13
C LEU A 752 22.17 73.53 59.56
N LYS A 753 22.64 73.12 58.38
CA LYS A 753 23.75 73.76 57.67
C LYS A 753 23.37 75.14 57.12
N GLN A 754 22.14 75.32 56.66
CA GLN A 754 21.62 76.62 56.22
C GLN A 754 21.40 77.58 57.40
N ARG A 755 21.00 77.07 58.57
CA ARG A 755 21.00 77.83 59.84
C ARG A 755 22.41 78.13 60.34
N LYS A 756 23.38 77.22 60.20
CA LYS A 756 24.79 77.48 60.52
C LYS A 756 25.43 78.51 59.58
N GLY A 757 25.07 78.52 58.29
CA GLY A 757 25.49 79.55 57.34
C GLY A 757 24.93 80.93 57.70
N LYS A 758 23.65 81.00 58.11
CA LYS A 758 23.03 82.25 58.60
C LYS A 758 23.49 82.69 60.00
N MET A 759 24.16 81.84 60.77
CA MET A 759 24.79 82.21 62.05
C MET A 759 26.32 82.42 61.94
N HIS A 760 26.91 82.35 60.74
CA HIS A 760 28.34 82.61 60.54
C HIS A 760 28.63 84.03 60.00
N ASP A 761 27.61 84.76 59.53
CA ASP A 761 27.71 86.17 59.09
C ASP A 761 27.27 87.19 60.15
N GLU A 762 26.75 86.78 61.33
CA GLU A 762 26.26 87.71 62.38
C GLU A 762 26.99 87.62 63.73
N THR A 763 28.08 86.86 63.86
CA THR A 763 28.79 86.71 65.15
C THR A 763 30.32 86.67 65.01
N ASN A 764 30.87 87.70 64.34
CA ASN A 764 32.24 88.20 64.57
C ASN A 764 32.20 89.64 65.11
N HIS A 765 31.28 89.89 66.05
CA HIS A 765 31.37 90.98 67.00
C HIS A 765 31.15 90.39 68.39
N ILE A 766 32.05 90.72 69.32
CA ILE A 766 32.05 90.42 70.75
C ILE A 766 32.80 89.15 71.15
N THR A 767 34.10 89.39 71.18
CA THR A 767 35.13 88.80 72.02
C THR A 767 34.73 88.66 73.49
N SER A 768 35.28 87.62 74.09
CA SER A 768 35.80 87.58 75.46
C SER A 768 34.84 87.19 76.57
N MET A 769 35.29 86.16 77.30
CA MET A 769 35.18 86.01 78.76
C MET A 769 33.76 86.10 79.34
N THR A 770 33.30 85.16 80.14
CA THR A 770 33.96 84.80 81.39
C THR A 770 33.14 83.65 81.98
N THR A 771 33.85 82.60 82.40
CA THR A 771 33.71 81.95 83.71
C THR A 771 32.37 81.45 84.25
N LEU A 772 32.47 80.18 84.66
CA LEU A 772 32.14 79.65 85.99
C LEU A 772 30.68 79.74 86.42
N TYR A 773 30.02 78.58 86.38
CA TYR A 773 29.16 78.04 87.43
C TYR A 773 28.74 76.65 86.88
N ARG A 774 28.83 75.51 87.56
CA ARG A 774 28.72 75.25 89.00
C ARG A 774 29.23 73.83 89.22
N MET A 775 30.41 73.70 89.82
CA MET A 775 30.74 72.50 90.59
C MET A 775 29.74 72.42 91.75
N THR A 776 28.96 71.36 91.80
CA THR A 776 28.27 70.91 93.00
C THR A 776 27.99 69.45 92.77
N LYS A 777 28.78 68.62 93.44
CA LYS A 777 28.45 68.07 94.77
C LYS A 777 27.79 66.73 94.53
N LYS A 778 28.50 65.70 95.01
CA LYS A 778 28.09 65.01 96.23
C LYS A 778 26.68 64.48 96.04
N LEU A 779 26.57 63.18 95.93
CA LEU A 779 26.17 62.35 97.06
C LEU A 779 26.45 60.92 96.56
N LYS A 780 27.33 60.19 97.24
CA LYS A 780 26.91 59.42 98.41
C LYS A 780 25.64 58.64 98.05
N PHE A 781 25.83 57.41 97.66
CA PHE A 781 25.33 56.26 98.39
C PHE A 781 26.09 55.10 97.69
N THR A 782 27.13 54.49 98.26
CA THR A 782 27.10 53.57 99.42
C THR A 782 25.79 52.80 99.51
N PHE A 783 25.90 51.58 100.00
CA PHE A 783 24.77 50.72 100.30
C PHE A 783 24.21 49.99 99.08
N TYR A 784 24.64 48.74 98.93
CA TYR A 784 23.91 47.59 99.48
C TYR A 784 22.75 47.28 98.53
N GLU A 785 22.95 46.34 97.61
CA GLU A 785 22.01 45.25 97.38
C GLU A 785 22.53 44.29 96.29
N ILE A 786 23.08 43.17 96.78
CA ILE A 786 22.93 41.80 96.27
C ILE A 786 23.77 41.42 95.01
N HIS A 787 24.98 40.85 95.15
CA HIS A 787 25.29 39.42 95.41
C HIS A 787 24.55 38.46 94.43
N CYS A 788 25.18 37.92 93.38
CA CYS A 788 26.09 36.76 93.45
C CYS A 788 26.11 36.02 94.80
N SER A 789 25.07 35.25 95.16
CA SER A 789 25.19 33.97 95.89
C SER A 789 23.80 33.48 96.27
N TYR A 790 23.47 32.23 95.92
CA TYR A 790 23.00 31.18 96.84
C TYR A 790 22.32 30.10 95.99
N VAL A 791 22.95 28.94 95.71
CA VAL A 791 23.21 27.84 96.65
C VAL A 791 21.91 27.19 97.16
N ARG A 792 21.83 25.86 96.96
CA ARG A 792 20.81 24.86 97.41
C ARG A 792 19.61 24.76 96.46
N ARG A 793 19.27 23.60 95.88
CA ARG A 793 19.23 22.22 96.41
C ARG A 793 19.41 21.26 95.22
N ILE A 794 20.35 20.32 95.27
CA ILE A 794 20.19 19.03 95.95
C ILE A 794 19.01 18.25 95.35
N GLN A 795 19.37 17.30 94.48
CA GLN A 795 19.15 15.86 94.69
C GLN A 795 17.70 15.36 94.63
N PHE A 796 17.48 14.39 93.74
CA PHE A 796 16.61 13.19 93.78
C PHE A 796 15.99 12.98 92.38
N ILE A 797 16.26 11.86 91.69
CA ILE A 797 15.61 10.54 91.91
C ILE A 797 14.09 10.75 91.74
N GLU A 798 13.38 10.12 90.83
CA GLU A 798 13.56 8.84 90.17
C GLU A 798 12.37 8.68 89.22
N ILE A 799 12.61 7.94 88.15
CA ILE A 799 11.80 6.79 87.71
C ILE A 799 10.27 6.92 87.64
N LYS A 800 9.81 6.25 86.58
CA LYS A 800 8.55 5.53 86.38
C LYS A 800 7.49 6.28 85.58
N PHE A 801 6.90 5.47 84.70
CA PHE A 801 5.79 5.74 83.80
C PHE A 801 6.20 6.58 82.60
N LEU A 802 6.25 6.07 81.38
CA LEU A 802 5.61 4.90 80.77
C LEU A 802 6.29 4.79 79.39
N ILE A 803 6.83 3.66 78.95
CA ILE A 803 6.03 2.49 78.59
C ILE A 803 4.75 2.94 77.89
N CYS A 804 4.87 3.52 76.69
CA CYS A 804 3.73 3.56 75.76
C CYS A 804 4.08 3.60 74.28
N ILE A 805 5.36 3.64 73.87
CA ILE A 805 5.72 3.39 72.45
C ILE A 805 7.08 2.65 72.38
N LEU A 806 7.28 1.60 73.18
CA LEU A 806 7.25 0.24 72.64
C LEU A 806 6.28 0.05 71.47
N ILE A 807 6.85 -0.50 70.39
CA ILE A 807 6.17 -1.26 69.33
C ILE A 807 5.64 -0.37 68.20
N LEU A 808 6.02 -0.73 66.95
CA LEU A 808 5.77 -0.05 65.66
C LEU A 808 6.84 1.02 65.34
N PHE A 809 8.03 0.73 64.79
CA PHE A 809 8.19 0.26 63.42
C PHE A 809 9.68 -0.13 63.18
N CYS A 810 10.12 -1.21 63.81
CA CYS A 810 11.23 -2.02 63.32
C CYS A 810 10.68 -3.43 63.10
N GLN A 811 9.77 -3.55 62.12
CA GLN A 811 9.31 -4.79 61.52
C GLN A 811 8.49 -4.47 60.26
N SER A 812 8.72 -5.25 59.21
CA SER A 812 8.23 -5.09 57.82
C SER A 812 8.98 -4.02 57.04
N MET A 813 9.82 -4.46 56.10
CA MET A 813 9.42 -4.69 54.69
C MET A 813 9.31 -3.37 53.95
#